data_AF-A0A7X7G125-F1
#
_entry.id   AF-A0A7X7G125-F1
#
_cell.length_a   1.000
_cell.length_b   1.000
_cell.length_c   1.000
_cell.angle_alpha   90.00
_cell.angle_beta   90.00
_cell.angle_gamma   90.00
#
_symmetry.space_group_name_H-M   'P 1'
#
loop_
_entity.id
_entity.type
_entity.pdbx_description
1 polymer ?
#
loop_
_entity_poly.entity_id
_entity_poly.type
_entity_poly.pdbx_seq_one_letter_code
_entity_poly.pdbx_strand_id
1 'polypeptide(L)'
;MNNKDNRITGRSILLGAIFAAAFACLTMFLENRRTMQPTANQIPLFPYILLLVMVLLVNPLLRLLRVFRRLSAVEMLIIFIMTMVSSGMSTYGLAQQFLPLAGSLFNRHWNTEQTEWKRYVEPFLNENYFVSEPGIRQAAWEYRDALLRLQEMRGQDPGADLSEQERLVEEKKAAHEELERRAFEKVDLFRRGLPKNLNSFPGFIPIIGEDDAASYFGRIRRLVCGKRAVVPLREALRTASGRGAGAELDDAAAARIAALAGRAADLLAPAANIEALQDEVKGIEAQDAALVAAFVELERSIAENSEKKGKLRADEAEGLQSEIDRATSRHASIRAEQARLNMVRERILARLGIVSKTRETLDVLRAIQADLGSAARPPAADVSARLNAALAAFPEFDASLRRYFIGDLPWSHWARPLLNWMVLIVLTYIILMTFNILIFRQWAYNEKLIYPLAQLPELLTDSGDDKHWIPEVYRTGFFWCGFLVSGGILGWNLLCKSGLVQGLTQISLDNAWDPYINGTALSGIVGAAKSAIFFTLVGVSFLIPKKISFSLWFFTLFAMLQQLVVVWLGYGQNEYSFPAEFWITMNFRTAEGGGALIVFASVVFFKCRKYLLCALWPGSVAELDMAEQKELRFSSVLFMAASLGLVLCLWRGMRVNLGYAIFGYIIMMIITTGLVRAVTEGGILGYKAYFGPFHIIRHLFGFDKAWTATHLMAPFLVYYSVFFLDIKTFIGPAMANAIKIRDDYRMARGRFYLVIFLCMAIAAVAAILSAIMMAYSSGADAMSTWFYTGLPRALFERIASMSRTPPLATDMERGWFIGGGALMAALLYFRQFVFWLPHPIGLIMLINPVMKTFWFSIFLGWIAKAAVSRYGNKDVYSKFRSGFVGLIVGELFIVLLAMIVSIVVGRNLGIDLNRN
;
A
#
# COMPACT_ATOMS: atom_id res chain seq x y z
N MET A 1 17.99 -35.12 -1.54
CA MET A 1 16.54 -34.90 -1.68
C MET A 1 16.02 -35.75 -2.85
N ASN A 2 14.90 -36.45 -2.65
CA ASN A 2 14.34 -37.34 -3.66
C ASN A 2 13.69 -36.52 -4.79
N ASN A 3 13.79 -36.97 -6.05
CA ASN A 3 13.37 -36.20 -7.25
C ASN A 3 11.84 -35.87 -7.28
N LYS A 4 11.04 -36.49 -6.39
CA LYS A 4 9.61 -36.22 -6.20
C LYS A 4 9.32 -34.99 -5.31
N ASP A 5 10.26 -34.57 -4.46
CA ASP A 5 10.04 -33.46 -3.51
C ASP A 5 10.36 -32.08 -4.09
N ASN A 6 11.00 -32.04 -5.27
CA ASN A 6 11.40 -30.80 -5.95
C ASN A 6 10.34 -30.25 -6.94
N ARG A 7 9.14 -30.87 -7.00
CA ARG A 7 8.10 -30.50 -7.96
C ARG A 7 7.14 -29.47 -7.37
N ILE A 8 6.94 -28.36 -8.09
CA ILE A 8 5.84 -27.42 -7.85
C ILE A 8 4.52 -28.16 -8.15
N THR A 9 3.61 -28.22 -7.17
CA THR A 9 2.35 -28.98 -7.26
C THR A 9 1.15 -28.06 -7.52
N GLY A 10 0.06 -28.61 -8.07
CA GLY A 10 -1.17 -27.83 -8.29
C GLY A 10 -1.77 -27.30 -6.97
N ARG A 11 -1.66 -28.08 -5.88
CA ARG A 11 -2.15 -27.66 -4.56
C ARG A 11 -1.37 -26.47 -3.99
N SER A 12 -0.05 -26.41 -4.17
CA SER A 12 0.75 -25.28 -3.68
C SER A 12 0.45 -24.00 -4.46
N ILE A 13 0.17 -24.13 -5.77
CA ILE A 13 -0.26 -23.00 -6.61
C ILE A 13 -1.63 -22.49 -6.17
N LEU A 14 -2.60 -23.39 -5.94
CA LEU A 14 -3.94 -23.01 -5.49
C LEU A 14 -3.90 -22.32 -4.12
N LEU A 15 -3.22 -22.92 -3.14
CA LEU A 15 -3.07 -22.33 -1.80
C LEU A 15 -2.34 -20.99 -1.85
N GLY A 16 -1.24 -20.91 -2.61
CA GLY A 16 -0.49 -19.66 -2.79
C GLY A 16 -1.33 -18.56 -3.42
N ALA A 17 -2.15 -18.87 -4.43
CA ALA A 17 -3.05 -17.91 -5.07
C ALA A 17 -4.15 -17.41 -4.12
N ILE A 18 -4.75 -18.31 -3.34
CA ILE A 18 -5.77 -17.96 -2.33
C ILE A 18 -5.16 -17.03 -1.27
N PHE A 19 -4.01 -17.40 -0.69
CA PHE A 19 -3.37 -16.57 0.33
C PHE A 19 -2.84 -15.25 -0.23
N ALA A 20 -2.34 -15.21 -1.46
CA ALA A 20 -1.91 -13.97 -2.11
C ALA A 20 -3.08 -12.99 -2.27
N ALA A 21 -4.22 -13.46 -2.80
CA ALA A 21 -5.42 -12.63 -2.91
C ALA A 21 -5.94 -12.18 -1.54
N ALA A 22 -6.01 -13.11 -0.57
CA ALA A 22 -6.48 -12.80 0.77
C ALA A 22 -5.58 -11.78 1.49
N PHE A 23 -4.26 -11.94 1.41
CA PHE A 23 -3.30 -11.00 2.00
C PHE A 23 -3.31 -9.65 1.29
N ALA A 24 -3.51 -9.61 -0.04
CA ALA A 24 -3.67 -8.35 -0.76
C ALA A 24 -4.90 -7.58 -0.26
N CYS A 25 -6.06 -8.23 -0.17
CA CYS A 25 -7.29 -7.62 0.36
C CYS A 25 -7.15 -7.22 1.84
N LEU A 26 -6.61 -8.10 2.68
CA LEU A 26 -6.42 -7.85 4.11
C LEU A 26 -5.47 -6.69 4.36
N THR A 27 -4.37 -6.63 3.62
CA THR A 27 -3.41 -5.51 3.72
C THR A 27 -4.08 -4.21 3.32
N MET A 28 -4.90 -4.22 2.25
CA MET A 28 -5.62 -3.02 1.84
C MET A 28 -6.61 -2.53 2.89
N PHE A 29 -7.30 -3.46 3.55
CA PHE A 29 -8.18 -3.17 4.66
C PHE A 29 -7.42 -2.57 5.85
N LEU A 30 -6.36 -3.23 6.31
CA LEU A 30 -5.61 -2.84 7.50
C LEU A 30 -4.94 -1.47 7.33
N GLU A 31 -4.34 -1.19 6.19
CA GLU A 31 -3.63 0.07 5.99
C GLU A 31 -4.58 1.27 5.82
N ASN A 32 -5.73 1.07 5.17
CA ASN A 32 -6.65 2.18 4.89
C ASN A 32 -7.74 2.37 5.93
N ARG A 33 -8.18 1.32 6.64
CA ARG A 33 -9.24 1.43 7.67
C ARG A 33 -8.71 1.37 9.09
N ARG A 34 -7.52 0.78 9.30
CA ARG A 34 -6.94 0.57 10.64
C ARG A 34 -5.59 1.25 10.83
N THR A 35 -5.01 1.87 9.79
CA THR A 35 -3.67 2.50 9.81
C THR A 35 -2.55 1.55 10.25
N MET A 36 -2.71 0.25 10.00
CA MET A 36 -1.74 -0.79 10.38
C MET A 36 -1.00 -1.29 9.14
N GLN A 37 0.34 -1.27 9.17
CA GLN A 37 1.19 -1.58 8.01
C GLN A 37 1.86 -2.96 8.12
N PRO A 38 1.25 -4.05 7.62
CA PRO A 38 1.87 -5.38 7.62
C PRO A 38 2.99 -5.53 6.58
N THR A 39 3.06 -4.63 5.60
CA THR A 39 4.03 -4.67 4.51
C THR A 39 4.75 -3.33 4.39
N ALA A 40 5.77 -3.11 5.23
CA ALA A 40 6.52 -1.85 5.24
C ALA A 40 8.01 -2.02 4.94
N ASN A 41 8.49 -3.25 4.78
CA ASN A 41 9.89 -3.58 4.52
C ASN A 41 9.99 -4.91 3.72
N GLN A 42 11.20 -5.36 3.42
CA GLN A 42 11.51 -6.55 2.62
C GLN A 42 11.25 -7.89 3.36
N ILE A 43 10.82 -7.85 4.63
CA ILE A 43 10.35 -9.00 5.42
C ILE A 43 8.85 -8.78 5.70
N PRO A 44 7.97 -9.07 4.73
CA PRO A 44 6.54 -8.87 4.90
C PRO A 44 5.98 -9.77 6.01
N LEU A 45 5.15 -9.22 6.90
CA LEU A 45 4.71 -9.93 8.10
C LEU A 45 3.95 -11.24 7.78
N PHE A 46 2.89 -11.16 6.97
CA PHE A 46 2.00 -12.31 6.74
C PHE A 46 2.66 -13.52 6.07
N PRO A 47 3.52 -13.38 5.04
CA PRO A 47 4.25 -14.51 4.47
C PRO A 47 5.10 -15.27 5.49
N TYR A 48 5.84 -14.55 6.36
CA TYR A 48 6.67 -15.19 7.39
C TYR A 48 5.83 -15.87 8.48
N ILE A 49 4.75 -15.23 8.93
CA ILE A 49 3.81 -15.85 9.88
C ILE A 49 3.16 -17.08 9.27
N LEU A 50 2.71 -17.02 8.01
CA LEU A 50 2.12 -18.16 7.31
C LEU A 50 3.13 -19.30 7.20
N LEU A 51 4.40 -19.01 6.91
CA LEU A 51 5.46 -20.02 6.87
C LEU A 51 5.64 -20.70 8.25
N LEU A 52 5.68 -19.92 9.33
CA LEU A 52 5.76 -20.45 10.69
C LEU A 52 4.55 -21.33 11.04
N VAL A 53 3.34 -20.90 10.69
CA VAL A 53 2.10 -21.68 10.89
C VAL A 53 2.13 -22.97 10.07
N MET A 54 2.58 -22.92 8.81
CA MET A 54 2.70 -24.10 7.98
C MET A 54 3.67 -25.13 8.57
N VAL A 55 4.82 -24.67 9.09
CA VAL A 55 5.89 -25.52 9.61
C VAL A 55 5.58 -26.05 11.01
N LEU A 56 5.13 -25.20 11.94
CA LEU A 56 4.99 -25.53 13.36
C LEU A 56 3.60 -26.07 13.73
N LEU A 57 2.57 -25.80 12.92
CA LEU A 57 1.19 -26.20 13.21
C LEU A 57 0.61 -27.12 12.14
N VAL A 58 0.53 -26.66 10.88
CA VAL A 58 -0.16 -27.38 9.80
C VAL A 58 0.53 -28.70 9.50
N ASN A 59 1.84 -28.71 9.23
CA ASN A 59 2.55 -29.94 8.88
C ASN A 59 2.55 -30.99 10.00
N PRO A 60 2.82 -30.64 11.28
CA PRO A 60 2.66 -31.57 12.40
C PRO A 60 1.23 -32.11 12.51
N LEU A 61 0.20 -31.28 12.35
CA LEU A 61 -1.20 -31.70 12.38
C LEU A 61 -1.55 -32.65 11.21
N LEU A 62 -1.07 -32.36 10.00
CA LEU A 62 -1.25 -33.23 8.84
C LEU A 62 -0.57 -34.59 9.04
N ARG A 63 0.61 -34.61 9.68
CA ARG A 63 1.32 -35.84 10.04
C ARG A 63 0.56 -36.66 11.10
N LEU A 64 -0.09 -35.98 12.05
CA LEU A 64 -0.91 -36.60 13.09
C LEU A 64 -2.21 -37.19 12.53
N LEU A 65 -2.94 -36.42 11.73
CA LEU A 65 -4.24 -36.82 11.18
C LEU A 65 -4.13 -37.86 10.07
N ARG A 66 -3.00 -37.92 9.34
CA ARG A 66 -2.73 -38.87 8.23
C ARG A 66 -3.75 -38.88 7.08
N VAL A 67 -4.76 -37.99 7.10
CA VAL A 67 -5.78 -37.86 6.04
C VAL A 67 -5.20 -37.23 4.77
N PHE A 68 -4.37 -36.19 4.93
CA PHE A 68 -3.75 -35.47 3.81
C PHE A 68 -2.23 -35.57 3.85
N ARG A 69 -1.61 -35.60 2.67
CA ARG A 69 -0.14 -35.58 2.55
C ARG A 69 0.42 -34.25 3.07
N ARG A 70 1.47 -34.32 3.89
CA ARG A 70 2.26 -33.16 4.36
C ARG A 70 2.68 -32.23 3.21
N LEU A 71 2.84 -30.94 3.49
CA LEU A 71 3.45 -30.01 2.54
C LEU A 71 4.97 -30.24 2.51
N SER A 72 5.54 -30.40 1.31
CA SER A 72 6.99 -30.46 1.15
C SER A 72 7.64 -29.09 1.39
N ALA A 73 8.95 -29.06 1.62
CA ALA A 73 9.69 -27.81 1.73
C ALA A 73 9.49 -26.91 0.48
N VAL A 74 9.50 -27.50 -0.71
CA VAL A 74 9.26 -26.77 -1.97
C VAL A 74 7.83 -26.21 -2.04
N GLU A 75 6.83 -26.94 -1.54
CA GLU A 75 5.45 -26.46 -1.53
C GLU A 75 5.25 -25.30 -0.54
N MET A 76 5.86 -25.36 0.64
CA MET A 76 5.81 -24.25 1.60
C MET A 76 6.58 -23.03 1.09
N LEU A 77 7.76 -23.23 0.50
CA LEU A 77 8.58 -22.15 -0.05
C LEU A 77 7.92 -21.50 -1.27
N ILE A 78 7.23 -22.25 -2.15
CA ILE A 78 6.52 -21.62 -3.27
C ILE A 78 5.31 -20.82 -2.79
N ILE A 79 4.54 -21.31 -1.79
CA ILE A 79 3.45 -20.55 -1.17
C ILE A 79 3.99 -19.26 -0.52
N PHE A 80 5.11 -19.38 0.19
CA PHE A 80 5.80 -18.25 0.80
C PHE A 80 6.29 -17.24 -0.24
N ILE A 81 6.94 -17.69 -1.32
CA ILE A 81 7.39 -16.81 -2.41
C ILE A 81 6.20 -16.10 -3.07
N MET A 82 5.12 -16.83 -3.38
CA MET A 82 3.91 -16.26 -3.99
C MET A 82 3.33 -15.14 -3.11
N THR A 83 3.19 -15.38 -1.81
CA THR A 83 2.66 -14.41 -0.86
C THR A 83 3.63 -13.26 -0.58
N MET A 84 4.95 -13.51 -0.55
CA MET A 84 5.97 -12.47 -0.40
C MET A 84 5.98 -11.51 -1.59
N VAL A 85 6.01 -12.03 -2.82
CA VAL A 85 5.98 -11.19 -4.03
C VAL A 85 4.67 -10.40 -4.12
N SER A 86 3.54 -11.02 -3.78
CA SER A 86 2.22 -10.37 -3.70
C SER A 86 2.19 -9.24 -2.69
N SER A 87 2.83 -9.41 -1.53
CA SER A 87 2.75 -8.46 -0.41
C SER A 87 3.27 -7.06 -0.76
N GLY A 88 4.30 -6.96 -1.60
CA GLY A 88 4.82 -5.68 -2.07
C GLY A 88 3.89 -4.95 -3.04
N MET A 89 3.03 -5.67 -3.75
CA MET A 89 2.12 -5.10 -4.76
C MET A 89 0.85 -4.51 -4.17
N SER A 90 0.36 -5.05 -3.05
CA SER A 90 -0.85 -4.53 -2.40
C SER A 90 -0.68 -3.15 -1.78
N THR A 91 0.55 -2.66 -1.62
CA THR A 91 0.86 -1.42 -0.89
C THR A 91 1.77 -0.49 -1.68
N TYR A 92 2.97 -0.22 -1.18
CA TYR A 92 3.92 0.74 -1.74
C TYR A 92 4.39 0.38 -3.15
N GLY A 93 4.32 -0.89 -3.55
CA GLY A 93 4.76 -1.34 -4.88
C GLY A 93 3.72 -1.19 -5.99
N LEU A 94 2.45 -0.85 -5.68
CA LEU A 94 1.45 -0.52 -6.70
C LEU A 94 0.21 0.20 -6.16
N ALA A 95 -0.70 -0.52 -5.50
CA ALA A 95 -2.11 -0.12 -5.40
C ALA A 95 -2.31 1.19 -4.62
N GLN A 96 -1.51 1.42 -3.58
CA GLN A 96 -1.57 2.63 -2.78
C GLN A 96 -0.94 3.87 -3.43
N GLN A 97 -0.11 3.71 -4.46
CA GLN A 97 0.41 4.84 -5.21
C GLN A 97 -0.44 5.08 -6.46
N PHE A 98 -0.72 4.02 -7.20
CA PHE A 98 -1.48 4.08 -8.45
C PHE A 98 -2.87 4.68 -8.26
N LEU A 99 -3.71 4.09 -7.39
CA LEU A 99 -5.13 4.44 -7.34
C LEU A 99 -5.37 5.90 -6.90
N PRO A 100 -4.71 6.40 -5.83
CA PRO A 100 -4.84 7.81 -5.46
C PRO A 100 -4.40 8.78 -6.55
N LEU A 101 -3.29 8.49 -7.24
CA LEU A 101 -2.75 9.37 -8.27
C LEU A 101 -3.67 9.41 -9.50
N ALA A 102 -4.20 8.27 -9.93
CA ALA A 102 -5.15 8.19 -11.04
C ALA A 102 -6.51 8.81 -10.70
N GLY A 103 -6.93 8.76 -9.44
CA GLY A 103 -8.25 9.21 -8.99
C GLY A 103 -8.35 10.67 -8.54
N SER A 104 -7.25 11.42 -8.41
CA SER A 104 -7.26 12.70 -7.67
C SER A 104 -6.77 13.94 -8.40
N LEU A 105 -6.44 13.86 -9.70
CA LEU A 105 -5.94 15.03 -10.46
C LEU A 105 -6.98 16.17 -10.50
N PHE A 106 -8.24 15.85 -10.81
CA PHE A 106 -9.32 16.83 -10.92
C PHE A 106 -10.04 16.97 -9.58
N ASN A 107 -9.34 17.45 -8.56
CA ASN A 107 -9.92 17.70 -7.23
C ASN A 107 -10.16 19.20 -7.02
N ARG A 108 -11.43 19.59 -6.90
CA ARG A 108 -11.86 20.98 -6.69
C ARG A 108 -11.23 21.65 -5.47
N HIS A 109 -10.95 20.91 -4.40
CA HIS A 109 -10.37 21.48 -3.17
C HIS A 109 -8.87 21.71 -3.26
N TRP A 110 -8.21 21.16 -4.28
CA TRP A 110 -6.77 21.29 -4.49
C TRP A 110 -6.43 22.17 -5.71
N ASN A 111 -7.25 22.10 -6.75
CA ASN A 111 -7.18 23.01 -7.89
C ASN A 111 -7.98 24.28 -7.58
N THR A 112 -7.31 25.30 -7.07
CA THR A 112 -7.90 26.60 -6.73
C THR A 112 -7.35 27.66 -7.67
N GLU A 113 -7.93 28.87 -7.62
CA GLU A 113 -7.40 30.03 -8.32
C GLU A 113 -5.96 30.36 -7.92
N GLN A 114 -5.52 29.94 -6.72
CA GLN A 114 -4.15 30.13 -6.27
C GLN A 114 -3.21 29.07 -6.82
N THR A 115 -3.64 27.81 -7.02
CA THR A 115 -2.76 26.72 -7.49
C THR A 115 -2.75 26.57 -9.02
N GLU A 116 -3.80 27.04 -9.69
CA GLU A 116 -3.98 27.09 -11.16
C GLU A 116 -3.47 25.84 -11.90
N TRP A 117 -3.88 24.65 -11.46
CA TRP A 117 -3.47 23.42 -12.13
C TRP A 117 -3.95 23.37 -13.59
N LYS A 118 -5.05 24.08 -13.91
CA LYS A 118 -5.53 24.31 -15.27
C LYS A 118 -4.49 24.93 -16.22
N ARG A 119 -3.50 25.64 -15.68
CA ARG A 119 -2.40 26.24 -16.46
C ARG A 119 -1.10 25.44 -16.37
N TYR A 120 -0.79 24.90 -15.20
CA TYR A 120 0.56 24.39 -14.91
C TYR A 120 0.66 22.86 -14.85
N VAL A 121 -0.46 22.14 -14.79
CA VAL A 121 -0.49 20.68 -14.61
C VAL A 121 -1.33 20.03 -15.71
N GLU A 122 -2.62 20.36 -15.77
CA GLU A 122 -3.59 19.70 -16.65
C GLU A 122 -3.22 19.69 -18.13
N PRO A 123 -2.70 20.79 -18.75
CA PRO A 123 -2.37 20.80 -20.18
C PRO A 123 -1.33 19.75 -20.60
N PHE A 124 -0.52 19.32 -19.63
CA PHE A 124 0.63 18.45 -19.87
C PHE A 124 0.37 16.98 -19.53
N LEU A 125 -0.65 16.67 -18.74
CA LEU A 125 -0.97 15.31 -18.33
C LEU A 125 -2.06 14.71 -19.22
N ASN A 126 -1.83 13.50 -19.76
CA ASN A 126 -2.82 12.82 -20.60
C ASN A 126 -4.02 12.36 -19.75
N GLU A 127 -5.20 12.90 -20.06
CA GLU A 127 -6.46 12.67 -19.33
C GLU A 127 -6.86 11.19 -19.26
N ASN A 128 -6.43 10.37 -20.23
CA ASN A 128 -6.78 8.95 -20.32
C ASN A 128 -6.19 8.07 -19.21
N TYR A 129 -5.28 8.62 -18.39
CA TYR A 129 -4.67 7.95 -17.24
C TYR A 129 -5.32 8.36 -15.91
N PHE A 130 -6.33 9.24 -15.93
CA PHE A 130 -6.98 9.77 -14.74
C PHE A 130 -8.50 9.64 -14.84
N VAL A 131 -9.18 9.60 -13.69
CA VAL A 131 -10.64 9.78 -13.63
C VAL A 131 -10.95 11.19 -14.10
N SER A 132 -11.44 11.32 -15.34
CA SER A 132 -11.48 12.60 -16.08
C SER A 132 -12.61 12.66 -17.12
N GLU A 133 -12.69 13.79 -17.83
CA GLU A 133 -13.49 13.95 -19.05
C GLU A 133 -12.63 13.95 -20.32
N PRO A 134 -13.08 13.29 -21.41
CA PRO A 134 -12.43 13.40 -22.71
C PRO A 134 -12.33 14.86 -23.18
N GLY A 135 -11.15 15.28 -23.65
CA GLY A 135 -10.94 16.62 -24.20
C GLY A 135 -10.56 17.70 -23.18
N ILE A 136 -10.67 17.43 -21.88
CA ILE A 136 -10.36 18.40 -20.81
C ILE A 136 -8.93 18.96 -20.91
N ARG A 137 -7.96 18.11 -21.24
CA ARG A 137 -6.56 18.50 -21.44
C ARG A 137 -6.39 19.45 -22.61
N GLN A 138 -7.10 19.19 -23.72
CA GLN A 138 -7.04 20.05 -24.89
C GLN A 138 -7.65 21.42 -24.59
N ALA A 139 -8.80 21.46 -23.92
CA ALA A 139 -9.41 22.70 -23.45
C ALA A 139 -8.47 23.49 -22.51
N ALA A 140 -7.80 22.80 -21.57
CA ALA A 140 -6.82 23.41 -20.68
C ALA A 140 -5.62 24.01 -21.45
N TRP A 141 -5.16 23.31 -22.49
CA TRP A 141 -4.08 23.78 -23.36
C TRP A 141 -4.48 25.01 -24.18
N GLU A 142 -5.68 25.00 -24.78
CA GLU A 142 -6.23 26.15 -25.53
C GLU A 142 -6.42 27.38 -24.64
N TYR A 143 -6.95 27.20 -23.42
CA TYR A 143 -7.05 28.27 -22.43
C TYR A 143 -5.67 28.83 -22.06
N ARG A 144 -4.70 27.96 -21.75
CA ARG A 144 -3.33 28.36 -21.42
C ARG A 144 -2.68 29.14 -22.57
N ASP A 145 -2.81 28.67 -23.80
CA ASP A 145 -2.21 29.29 -24.98
C ASP A 145 -2.82 30.67 -25.25
N ALA A 146 -4.15 30.79 -25.20
CA ALA A 146 -4.83 32.08 -25.34
C ALA A 146 -4.40 33.09 -24.27
N LEU A 147 -4.24 32.63 -23.03
CA LEU A 147 -3.81 33.46 -21.90
C LEU A 147 -2.35 33.92 -22.04
N LEU A 148 -1.44 33.03 -22.47
CA LEU A 148 -0.05 33.40 -22.70
C LEU A 148 0.07 34.45 -23.81
N ARG A 149 -0.67 34.30 -24.92
CA ARG A 149 -0.71 35.30 -25.98
C ARG A 149 -1.24 36.64 -25.49
N LEU A 150 -2.30 36.65 -24.67
CA LEU A 150 -2.80 37.87 -24.05
C LEU A 150 -1.73 38.55 -23.19
N GLN A 151 -0.98 37.77 -22.39
CA GLN A 151 0.10 38.29 -21.55
C GLN A 151 1.27 38.84 -22.37
N GLU A 152 1.64 38.17 -23.47
CA GLU A 152 2.66 38.63 -24.41
C GLU A 152 2.25 39.95 -25.07
N MET A 153 1.01 40.06 -25.56
CA MET A 153 0.48 41.29 -26.17
C MET A 153 0.44 42.45 -25.18
N ARG A 154 -0.05 42.22 -23.95
CA ARG A 154 -0.03 43.23 -22.86
C ARG A 154 1.38 43.70 -22.52
N GLY A 155 2.36 42.79 -22.58
CA GLY A 155 3.76 43.12 -22.33
C GLY A 155 4.42 43.93 -23.45
N GLN A 156 3.97 43.74 -24.69
CA GLN A 156 4.49 44.45 -25.87
C GLN A 156 3.89 45.86 -26.01
N ASP A 157 2.58 45.99 -25.83
CA ASP A 157 1.87 47.28 -25.88
C ASP A 157 0.82 47.36 -24.75
N PRO A 158 1.15 48.01 -23.62
CA PRO A 158 0.22 48.20 -22.52
C PRO A 158 -1.03 49.03 -22.86
N GLY A 159 -1.03 49.77 -23.97
CA GLY A 159 -2.13 50.64 -24.41
C GLY A 159 -3.01 50.06 -25.51
N ALA A 160 -2.71 48.87 -26.03
CA ALA A 160 -3.49 48.21 -27.07
C ALA A 160 -4.90 47.82 -26.58
N ASP A 161 -5.91 47.96 -27.44
CA ASP A 161 -7.23 47.37 -27.19
C ASP A 161 -7.13 45.85 -27.34
N LEU A 162 -7.21 45.15 -26.21
CA LEU A 162 -7.10 43.70 -26.13
C LEU A 162 -8.44 43.03 -25.80
N SER A 163 -9.56 43.76 -25.90
CA SER A 163 -10.90 43.29 -25.55
C SER A 163 -11.30 41.99 -26.27
N GLU A 164 -10.94 41.86 -27.55
CA GLU A 164 -11.21 40.64 -28.32
C GLU A 164 -10.42 39.44 -27.77
N GLN A 165 -9.14 39.64 -27.45
CA GLN A 165 -8.28 38.59 -26.92
C GLN A 165 -8.68 38.20 -25.49
N GLU A 166 -9.11 39.17 -24.67
CA GLU A 166 -9.69 38.93 -23.35
C GLU A 166 -10.98 38.10 -23.45
N ARG A 167 -11.86 38.42 -24.40
CA ARG A 167 -13.08 37.65 -24.66
C ARG A 167 -12.76 36.21 -25.07
N LEU A 168 -11.74 36.01 -25.92
CA LEU A 168 -11.28 34.68 -26.31
C LEU A 168 -10.75 33.89 -25.11
N VAL A 169 -9.98 34.52 -24.22
CA VAL A 169 -9.48 33.88 -22.99
C VAL A 169 -10.64 33.42 -22.10
N GLU A 170 -11.64 34.28 -21.87
CA GLU A 170 -12.81 33.91 -21.06
C GLU A 170 -13.67 32.83 -21.74
N GLU A 171 -13.82 32.85 -23.06
CA GLU A 171 -14.50 31.78 -23.80
C GLU A 171 -13.80 30.42 -23.60
N LYS A 172 -12.47 30.39 -23.79
CA LYS A 172 -11.67 29.16 -23.62
C LYS A 172 -11.65 28.68 -22.17
N LYS A 173 -11.63 29.60 -21.21
CA LYS A 173 -11.74 29.31 -19.79
C LYS A 173 -13.09 28.68 -19.45
N ALA A 174 -14.20 29.27 -19.90
CA ALA A 174 -15.54 28.74 -19.67
C ALA A 174 -15.74 27.34 -20.27
N ALA A 175 -15.20 27.11 -21.48
CA ALA A 175 -15.23 25.79 -22.12
C ALA A 175 -14.45 24.73 -21.32
N HIS A 176 -13.30 25.10 -20.74
CA HIS A 176 -12.53 24.23 -19.85
C HIS A 176 -13.27 23.97 -18.53
N GLU A 177 -13.82 25.01 -17.90
CA GLU A 177 -14.51 24.92 -16.61
C GLU A 177 -15.76 24.01 -16.66
N GLU A 178 -16.45 23.93 -17.80
CA GLU A 178 -17.57 22.99 -17.98
C GLU A 178 -17.11 21.52 -17.96
N LEU A 179 -16.00 21.20 -18.63
CA LEU A 179 -15.42 19.86 -18.60
C LEU A 179 -14.85 19.53 -17.22
N GLU A 180 -14.23 20.53 -16.59
CA GLU A 180 -13.66 20.43 -15.26
C GLU A 180 -14.74 20.14 -14.21
N ARG A 181 -15.90 20.80 -14.28
CA ARG A 181 -17.04 20.55 -13.39
C ARG A 181 -17.47 19.08 -13.42
N ARG A 182 -17.59 18.48 -14.60
CA ARG A 182 -17.97 17.06 -14.75
C ARG A 182 -16.87 16.11 -14.25
N ALA A 183 -15.60 16.45 -14.50
CA ALA A 183 -14.48 15.70 -13.94
C ALA A 183 -14.46 15.77 -12.40
N PHE A 184 -14.76 16.94 -11.83
CA PHE A 184 -14.89 17.15 -10.39
C PHE A 184 -16.00 16.30 -9.78
N GLU A 185 -17.17 16.19 -10.42
CA GLU A 185 -18.25 15.31 -9.94
C GLU A 185 -17.81 13.84 -9.84
N LYS A 186 -17.06 13.35 -10.85
CA LYS A 186 -16.51 11.98 -10.84
C LYS A 186 -15.50 11.77 -9.71
N VAL A 187 -14.61 12.74 -9.49
CA VAL A 187 -13.58 12.67 -8.46
C VAL A 187 -14.18 12.86 -7.06
N ASP A 188 -15.13 13.77 -6.88
CA ASP A 188 -15.79 14.00 -5.59
C ASP A 188 -16.54 12.75 -5.13
N LEU A 189 -17.21 12.03 -6.06
CA LEU A 189 -17.82 10.74 -5.75
C LEU A 189 -16.79 9.69 -5.28
N PHE A 190 -15.60 9.65 -5.90
CA PHE A 190 -14.50 8.78 -5.45
C PHE A 190 -13.94 9.20 -4.08
N ARG A 191 -13.87 10.50 -3.81
CA ARG A 191 -13.29 11.05 -2.57
C ARG A 191 -14.22 10.99 -1.37
N ARG A 192 -15.51 11.25 -1.58
CA ARG A 192 -16.55 11.27 -0.55
C ARG A 192 -17.24 9.92 -0.35
N GLY A 193 -17.18 9.04 -1.36
CA GLY A 193 -17.86 7.76 -1.35
C GLY A 193 -19.24 7.84 -2.00
N LEU A 194 -19.84 6.67 -2.22
CA LEU A 194 -21.19 6.57 -2.77
C LEU A 194 -22.23 7.08 -1.76
N PRO A 195 -23.36 7.61 -2.26
CA PRO A 195 -24.56 7.82 -1.46
C PRO A 195 -24.95 6.58 -0.65
N LYS A 196 -25.47 6.78 0.58
CA LYS A 196 -25.78 5.69 1.54
C LYS A 196 -26.75 4.62 1.02
N ASN A 197 -27.54 4.91 -0.03
CA ASN A 197 -28.46 3.96 -0.65
C ASN A 197 -27.79 2.99 -1.65
N LEU A 198 -26.52 3.22 -2.01
CA LEU A 198 -25.75 2.42 -2.96
C LEU A 198 -24.66 1.61 -2.25
N ASN A 199 -24.30 0.44 -2.79
CA ASN A 199 -23.27 -0.43 -2.24
C ASN A 199 -22.08 -0.55 -3.20
N SER A 200 -20.88 -0.24 -2.73
CA SER A 200 -19.67 -0.39 -3.53
C SER A 200 -19.19 -1.85 -3.63
N PHE A 201 -19.40 -2.64 -2.59
CA PHE A 201 -19.00 -4.05 -2.57
C PHE A 201 -20.06 -4.95 -3.21
N PRO A 202 -19.65 -5.94 -4.02
CA PRO A 202 -20.52 -7.04 -4.41
C PRO A 202 -21.14 -7.72 -3.19
N GLY A 203 -22.43 -8.02 -3.28
CA GLY A 203 -23.21 -8.61 -2.20
C GLY A 203 -22.69 -9.95 -1.66
N PHE A 204 -21.93 -10.72 -2.44
CA PHE A 204 -21.31 -11.98 -2.01
C PHE A 204 -20.02 -11.79 -1.18
N ILE A 205 -19.46 -10.58 -1.16
CA ILE A 205 -18.28 -10.27 -0.36
C ILE A 205 -18.77 -9.74 0.99
N PRO A 206 -18.40 -10.38 2.11
CA PRO A 206 -18.66 -9.80 3.43
C PRO A 206 -17.80 -8.56 3.60
N ILE A 207 -18.42 -7.43 3.97
CA ILE A 207 -17.71 -6.18 4.18
C ILE A 207 -17.04 -6.25 5.56
N ILE A 208 -15.72 -6.39 5.57
CA ILE A 208 -14.94 -6.58 6.80
C ILE A 208 -15.14 -5.37 7.73
N GLY A 209 -15.63 -5.63 8.95
CA GLY A 209 -15.89 -4.61 9.97
C GLY A 209 -17.29 -3.97 9.92
N GLU A 210 -17.98 -4.05 8.78
CA GLU A 210 -19.33 -3.48 8.59
C GLU A 210 -20.42 -4.57 8.61
N ASP A 211 -20.15 -5.74 8.03
CA ASP A 211 -21.08 -6.88 8.04
C ASP A 211 -20.88 -7.77 9.28
N ASP A 212 -22.01 -8.14 9.91
CA ASP A 212 -22.12 -9.36 10.70
C ASP A 212 -22.87 -10.45 9.93
N ALA A 213 -22.95 -11.64 10.51
CA ALA A 213 -23.68 -12.76 9.92
C ALA A 213 -25.14 -12.38 9.58
N ALA A 214 -25.82 -11.63 10.45
CA ALA A 214 -27.21 -11.26 10.25
C ALA A 214 -27.39 -10.27 9.08
N SER A 215 -26.48 -9.31 8.92
CA SER A 215 -26.41 -8.38 7.78
C SER A 215 -26.20 -9.13 6.47
N TYR A 216 -25.18 -10.00 6.44
CA TYR A 216 -24.80 -10.77 5.25
C TYR A 216 -25.91 -11.73 4.81
N PHE A 217 -26.44 -12.55 5.72
CA PHE A 217 -27.55 -13.46 5.40
C PHE A 217 -28.85 -12.71 5.12
N GLY A 218 -29.06 -11.54 5.75
CA GLY A 218 -30.17 -10.64 5.43
C GLY A 218 -30.13 -10.16 3.98
N ARG A 219 -28.94 -9.82 3.46
CA ARG A 219 -28.72 -9.45 2.05
C ARG A 219 -29.08 -10.60 1.11
N ILE A 220 -28.63 -11.82 1.42
CA ILE A 220 -28.97 -13.02 0.65
C ILE A 220 -30.49 -13.26 0.66
N ARG A 221 -31.13 -13.11 1.82
CA ARG A 221 -32.58 -13.27 1.95
C ARG A 221 -33.34 -12.26 1.08
N ARG A 222 -32.97 -10.98 1.12
CA ARG A 222 -33.56 -9.93 0.26
C ARG A 222 -33.38 -10.25 -1.23
N LEU A 223 -32.20 -10.73 -1.64
CA LEU A 223 -31.97 -11.15 -3.03
C LEU A 223 -32.88 -12.31 -3.45
N VAL A 224 -33.01 -13.35 -2.62
CA VAL A 224 -33.83 -14.53 -2.92
C VAL A 224 -35.31 -14.17 -2.98
N CYS A 225 -35.82 -13.45 -1.97
CA CYS A 225 -37.21 -12.98 -1.92
C CYS A 225 -37.52 -12.04 -3.08
N GLY A 226 -36.66 -11.05 -3.31
CA GLY A 226 -36.79 -10.10 -4.42
C GLY A 226 -36.80 -10.80 -5.77
N LYS A 227 -35.86 -11.71 -6.06
CA LYS A 227 -35.84 -12.45 -7.33
C LYS A 227 -37.13 -13.24 -7.57
N ARG A 228 -37.70 -13.84 -6.53
CA ARG A 228 -38.98 -14.55 -6.61
C ARG A 228 -40.15 -13.59 -6.87
N ALA A 229 -40.15 -12.41 -6.24
CA ALA A 229 -41.18 -11.39 -6.42
C ALA A 229 -41.12 -10.66 -7.77
N VAL A 230 -39.95 -10.52 -8.40
CA VAL A 230 -39.80 -9.87 -9.72
C VAL A 230 -40.61 -10.58 -10.81
N VAL A 231 -40.71 -11.91 -10.75
CA VAL A 231 -41.40 -12.71 -11.80
C VAL A 231 -42.88 -12.35 -11.91
N PRO A 232 -43.72 -12.49 -10.86
CA PRO A 232 -45.12 -12.08 -10.92
C PRO A 232 -45.27 -10.57 -11.13
N LEU A 233 -44.34 -9.76 -10.62
CA LEU A 233 -44.41 -8.31 -10.77
C LEU A 233 -44.20 -7.84 -12.23
N ARG A 234 -43.27 -8.45 -12.97
CA ARG A 234 -43.10 -8.19 -14.42
C ARG A 234 -44.28 -8.67 -15.23
N GLU A 235 -44.92 -9.76 -14.82
CA GLU A 235 -46.14 -10.26 -15.46
C GLU A 235 -47.33 -9.31 -15.25
N ALA A 236 -47.47 -8.77 -14.03
CA ALA A 236 -48.44 -7.74 -13.70
C ALA A 236 -48.21 -6.48 -14.55
N LEU A 237 -46.96 -6.02 -14.63
CA LEU A 237 -46.60 -4.85 -15.44
C LEU A 237 -46.89 -5.06 -16.93
N ARG A 238 -46.54 -6.21 -17.51
CA ARG A 238 -46.87 -6.51 -18.92
C ARG A 238 -48.37 -6.49 -19.18
N THR A 239 -49.16 -6.98 -18.22
CA THR A 239 -50.62 -6.99 -18.30
C THR A 239 -51.20 -5.57 -18.25
N ALA A 240 -50.61 -4.69 -17.42
CA ALA A 240 -51.00 -3.29 -17.31
C ALA A 240 -50.57 -2.44 -18.53
N SER A 241 -49.30 -2.54 -18.95
CA SER A 241 -48.74 -1.76 -20.07
C SER A 241 -49.26 -2.19 -21.45
N GLY A 242 -49.80 -3.41 -21.58
CA GLY A 242 -50.40 -3.90 -22.83
C GLY A 242 -51.73 -3.22 -23.19
N ARG A 243 -52.27 -2.38 -22.30
CA ARG A 243 -53.49 -1.61 -22.51
C ARG A 243 -53.10 -0.13 -22.58
N GLY A 244 -53.50 0.57 -23.66
CA GLY A 244 -53.04 1.93 -23.96
C GLY A 244 -53.24 2.93 -22.81
N ALA A 245 -52.46 4.03 -22.82
CA ALA A 245 -52.28 4.96 -21.70
C ALA A 245 -53.56 5.63 -21.12
N GLY A 246 -54.72 5.49 -21.77
CA GLY A 246 -56.01 6.02 -21.31
C GLY A 246 -57.12 4.96 -21.13
N ALA A 247 -56.82 3.66 -21.22
CA ALA A 247 -57.81 2.60 -21.11
C ALA A 247 -58.12 2.24 -19.64
N GLU A 248 -59.40 2.09 -19.31
CA GLU A 248 -59.83 1.50 -18.03
C GLU A 248 -59.49 0.01 -17.96
N LEU A 249 -59.17 -0.46 -16.77
CA LEU A 249 -58.89 -1.88 -16.51
C LEU A 249 -60.21 -2.65 -16.39
N ASP A 250 -60.41 -3.63 -17.28
CA ASP A 250 -61.53 -4.57 -17.13
C ASP A 250 -61.36 -5.45 -15.88
N ASP A 251 -62.46 -6.06 -15.45
CA ASP A 251 -62.51 -6.88 -14.22
C ASP A 251 -61.47 -8.00 -14.23
N ALA A 252 -61.28 -8.65 -15.38
CA ALA A 252 -60.35 -9.76 -15.52
C ALA A 252 -58.89 -9.31 -15.40
N ALA A 253 -58.50 -8.20 -16.02
CA ALA A 253 -57.16 -7.64 -15.91
C ALA A 253 -56.88 -7.08 -14.53
N ALA A 254 -57.83 -6.35 -13.94
CA ALA A 254 -57.72 -5.83 -12.58
C ALA A 254 -57.51 -6.98 -11.57
N ALA A 255 -58.33 -8.04 -11.64
CA ALA A 255 -58.20 -9.20 -10.77
C ALA A 255 -56.85 -9.93 -10.95
N ARG A 256 -56.39 -10.08 -12.21
CA ARG A 256 -55.10 -10.73 -12.49
C ARG A 256 -53.92 -9.90 -11.97
N ILE A 257 -53.92 -8.59 -12.19
CA ILE A 257 -52.86 -7.68 -11.69
C ILE A 257 -52.86 -7.69 -10.16
N ALA A 258 -54.03 -7.62 -9.51
CA ALA A 258 -54.15 -7.67 -8.05
C ALA A 258 -53.61 -8.99 -7.47
N ALA A 259 -53.93 -10.13 -8.09
CA ALA A 259 -53.42 -11.44 -7.66
C ALA A 259 -51.89 -11.55 -7.82
N LEU A 260 -51.34 -11.04 -8.93
CA LEU A 260 -49.90 -11.04 -9.17
C LEU A 260 -49.15 -10.08 -8.24
N ALA A 261 -49.70 -8.89 -7.98
CA ALA A 261 -49.16 -7.93 -7.01
C ALA A 261 -49.20 -8.49 -5.58
N GLY A 262 -50.31 -9.13 -5.19
CA GLY A 262 -50.44 -9.81 -3.90
C GLY A 262 -49.41 -10.95 -3.74
N ARG A 263 -49.26 -11.80 -4.76
CA ARG A 263 -48.24 -12.86 -4.76
C ARG A 263 -46.82 -12.30 -4.67
N ALA A 264 -46.53 -11.19 -5.35
CA ALA A 264 -45.24 -10.52 -5.26
C ALA A 264 -45.00 -9.98 -3.82
N ALA A 265 -46.02 -9.39 -3.20
CA ALA A 265 -45.97 -8.92 -1.81
C ALA A 265 -45.74 -10.07 -0.81
N ASP A 266 -46.43 -11.21 -0.97
CA ASP A 266 -46.24 -12.40 -0.11
C ASP A 266 -44.82 -12.96 -0.18
N LEU A 267 -44.22 -12.96 -1.37
CA LEU A 267 -42.85 -13.42 -1.58
C LEU A 267 -41.80 -12.45 -0.99
N LEU A 268 -42.12 -11.15 -0.91
CA LEU A 268 -41.29 -10.10 -0.33
C LEU A 268 -41.42 -10.01 1.20
N ALA A 269 -42.58 -10.36 1.77
CA ALA A 269 -42.89 -10.23 3.19
C ALA A 269 -41.81 -10.77 4.16
N PRO A 270 -41.19 -11.94 3.93
CA PRO A 270 -40.15 -12.45 4.82
C PRO A 270 -38.91 -11.54 4.94
N ALA A 271 -38.69 -10.65 3.96
CA ALA A 271 -37.55 -9.75 3.90
C ALA A 271 -37.85 -8.33 4.45
N ALA A 272 -39.10 -8.06 4.86
CA ALA A 272 -39.59 -6.74 5.27
C ALA A 272 -39.87 -6.61 6.79
N ASN A 273 -39.29 -7.48 7.64
CA ASN A 273 -39.50 -7.43 9.08
C ASN A 273 -38.72 -6.28 9.73
N ILE A 274 -39.40 -5.16 9.96
CA ILE A 274 -38.87 -3.95 10.59
C ILE A 274 -38.91 -4.04 12.13
N GLU A 275 -39.97 -4.62 12.69
CA GLU A 275 -40.27 -4.61 14.13
C GLU A 275 -39.12 -5.18 14.95
N ALA A 276 -38.59 -6.33 14.53
CA ALA A 276 -37.45 -6.97 15.19
C ALA A 276 -36.19 -6.08 15.24
N LEU A 277 -35.94 -5.29 14.18
CA LEU A 277 -34.80 -4.36 14.13
C LEU A 277 -35.05 -3.12 14.97
N GLN A 278 -36.28 -2.61 15.02
CA GLN A 278 -36.63 -1.47 15.88
C GLN A 278 -36.48 -1.81 17.36
N ASP A 279 -36.86 -3.01 17.77
CA ASP A 279 -36.66 -3.48 19.14
C ASP A 279 -35.18 -3.66 19.49
N GLU A 280 -34.37 -4.12 18.53
CA GLU A 280 -32.90 -4.19 18.68
C GLU A 280 -32.28 -2.79 18.87
N VAL A 281 -32.70 -1.78 18.09
CA VAL A 281 -32.25 -0.38 18.25
C VAL A 281 -32.62 0.14 19.65
N LYS A 282 -33.86 -0.06 20.08
CA LYS A 282 -34.31 0.37 21.43
C LYS A 282 -33.49 -0.29 22.54
N GLY A 283 -33.16 -1.58 22.38
CA GLY A 283 -32.30 -2.30 23.31
C GLY A 283 -30.90 -1.70 23.41
N ILE A 284 -30.30 -1.32 22.28
CA ILE A 284 -28.98 -0.67 22.24
C ILE A 284 -29.05 0.75 22.83
N GLU A 285 -30.08 1.53 22.52
CA GLU A 285 -30.26 2.88 23.08
C GLU A 285 -30.45 2.85 24.60
N ALA A 286 -31.14 1.84 25.13
CA ALA A 286 -31.24 1.62 26.58
C ALA A 286 -29.88 1.27 27.22
N GLN A 287 -29.06 0.45 26.54
CA GLN A 287 -27.70 0.14 27.01
C GLN A 287 -26.79 1.38 26.99
N ASP A 288 -26.85 2.18 25.92
CA ASP A 288 -26.07 3.41 25.80
C ASP A 288 -26.48 4.42 26.89
N ALA A 289 -27.78 4.60 27.14
CA ALA A 289 -28.28 5.43 28.22
C ALA A 289 -27.77 4.97 29.61
N ALA A 290 -27.72 3.65 29.86
CA ALA A 290 -27.15 3.11 31.09
C ALA A 290 -25.65 3.37 31.22
N LEU A 291 -24.89 3.28 30.12
CA LEU A 291 -23.48 3.63 30.09
C LEU A 291 -23.24 5.13 30.32
N VAL A 292 -24.05 6.01 29.71
CA VAL A 292 -24.00 7.46 29.93
C VAL A 292 -24.27 7.79 31.41
N ALA A 293 -25.28 7.16 32.02
CA ALA A 293 -25.56 7.35 33.45
C ALA A 293 -24.37 6.90 34.32
N ALA A 294 -23.80 5.73 34.04
CA ALA A 294 -22.60 5.24 34.73
C ALA A 294 -21.38 6.14 34.52
N PHE A 295 -21.24 6.74 33.33
CA PHE A 295 -20.18 7.68 33.00
C PHE A 295 -20.26 8.95 33.84
N VAL A 296 -21.45 9.57 33.92
CA VAL A 296 -21.68 10.79 34.73
C VAL A 296 -21.42 10.54 36.21
N GLU A 297 -21.86 9.38 36.73
CA GLU A 297 -21.61 9.01 38.13
C GLU A 297 -20.11 8.87 38.43
N LEU A 298 -19.36 8.30 37.48
CA LEU A 298 -17.92 8.16 37.60
C LEU A 298 -17.19 9.50 37.56
N GLU A 299 -17.56 10.41 36.66
CA GLU A 299 -16.97 11.75 36.60
C GLU A 299 -17.20 12.51 37.92
N ARG A 300 -18.40 12.39 38.50
CA ARG A 300 -18.70 12.95 39.82
C ARG A 300 -17.79 12.35 40.89
N SER A 301 -17.67 11.03 40.95
CA SER A 301 -16.79 10.34 41.91
C SER A 301 -15.32 10.75 41.77
N ILE A 302 -14.81 10.89 40.54
CA ILE A 302 -13.44 11.34 40.27
C ILE A 302 -13.24 12.78 40.76
N ALA A 303 -14.18 13.67 40.49
CA ALA A 303 -14.12 15.07 40.92
C ALA A 303 -14.14 15.19 42.45
N GLU A 304 -15.08 14.51 43.12
CA GLU A 304 -15.20 14.50 44.58
C GLU A 304 -13.95 13.93 45.26
N ASN A 305 -13.44 12.81 44.76
CA ASN A 305 -12.25 12.18 45.34
C ASN A 305 -10.99 13.01 45.08
N SER A 306 -10.90 13.71 43.94
CA SER A 306 -9.80 14.61 43.62
C SER A 306 -9.82 15.87 44.50
N GLU A 307 -11.01 16.42 44.81
CA GLU A 307 -11.16 17.52 45.76
C GLU A 307 -10.79 17.10 47.19
N LYS A 308 -11.22 15.90 47.63
CA LYS A 308 -10.83 15.33 48.93
C LYS A 308 -9.32 15.12 49.02
N LYS A 309 -8.71 14.58 47.96
CA LYS A 309 -7.26 14.36 47.87
C LYS A 309 -6.48 15.68 48.02
N GLY A 310 -6.95 16.77 47.42
CA GLY A 310 -6.33 18.09 47.53
C GLY A 310 -6.29 18.67 48.95
N LYS A 311 -7.05 18.10 49.89
CA LYS A 311 -7.16 18.54 51.29
C LYS A 311 -6.38 17.66 52.29
N LEU A 312 -5.75 16.57 51.83
CA LEU A 312 -5.11 15.54 52.67
C LEU A 312 -3.57 15.60 52.60
N ARG A 313 -2.89 15.04 53.62
CA ARG A 313 -1.43 14.84 53.60
C ARG A 313 -1.04 13.70 52.66
N ALA A 314 0.20 13.72 52.17
CA ALA A 314 0.66 12.83 51.07
C ALA A 314 0.52 11.34 51.37
N ASP A 315 0.65 10.95 52.64
CA ASP A 315 0.50 9.63 53.22
C ASP A 315 -0.96 9.13 53.29
N GLU A 316 -1.94 10.04 53.43
CA GLU A 316 -3.38 9.72 53.41
C GLU A 316 -3.99 9.82 51.99
N ALA A 317 -3.29 10.49 51.07
CA ALA A 317 -3.72 10.73 49.70
C ALA A 317 -3.56 9.51 48.77
N GLU A 318 -2.76 8.50 49.15
CA GLU A 318 -2.46 7.34 48.31
C GLU A 318 -3.68 6.42 48.11
N GLY A 319 -4.50 6.24 49.14
CA GLY A 319 -5.76 5.46 49.05
C GLY A 319 -6.76 6.08 48.08
N LEU A 320 -6.97 7.40 48.19
CA LEU A 320 -7.83 8.15 47.26
C LEU A 320 -7.26 8.19 45.84
N GLN A 321 -5.93 8.24 45.68
CA GLN A 321 -5.31 8.14 44.36
C GLN A 321 -5.64 6.79 43.70
N SER A 322 -5.56 5.68 44.43
CA SER A 322 -5.92 4.36 43.90
C SER A 322 -7.39 4.29 43.47
N GLU A 323 -8.31 4.92 44.22
CA GLU A 323 -9.72 5.00 43.85
C GLU A 323 -9.96 5.86 42.60
N ILE A 324 -9.30 7.02 42.51
CA ILE A 324 -9.32 7.89 41.33
C ILE A 324 -8.80 7.14 40.10
N ASP A 325 -7.72 6.37 40.24
CA ASP A 325 -7.13 5.59 39.14
C ASP A 325 -8.08 4.48 38.66
N ARG A 326 -8.72 3.74 39.60
CA ARG A 326 -9.74 2.73 39.28
C ARG A 326 -10.95 3.34 38.59
N ALA A 327 -11.44 4.47 39.08
CA ALA A 327 -12.54 5.20 38.45
C ALA A 327 -12.13 5.66 37.05
N THR A 328 -10.98 6.31 36.89
CA THR A 328 -10.47 6.74 35.58
C THR A 328 -10.32 5.59 34.59
N SER A 329 -9.90 4.40 35.05
CA SER A 329 -9.86 3.16 34.25
C SER A 329 -11.23 2.75 33.74
N ARG A 330 -12.21 2.71 34.65
CA ARG A 330 -13.59 2.33 34.32
C ARG A 330 -14.29 3.38 33.46
N HIS A 331 -13.92 4.65 33.58
CA HIS A 331 -14.33 5.71 32.67
C HIS A 331 -13.83 5.45 31.24
N ALA A 332 -12.56 5.04 31.09
CA ALA A 332 -12.01 4.67 29.79
C ALA A 332 -12.67 3.41 29.19
N SER A 333 -12.99 2.41 30.00
CA SER A 333 -13.67 1.19 29.53
C SER A 333 -15.13 1.46 29.12
N ILE A 334 -15.86 2.30 29.86
CA ILE A 334 -17.21 2.75 29.48
C ILE A 334 -17.17 3.48 28.14
N ARG A 335 -16.21 4.40 27.95
CA ARG A 335 -16.04 5.11 26.66
C ARG A 335 -15.76 4.15 25.50
N ALA A 336 -14.95 3.11 25.73
CA ALA A 336 -14.69 2.08 24.71
C ALA A 336 -15.95 1.27 24.37
N GLU A 337 -16.76 0.92 25.38
CA GLU A 337 -18.01 0.20 25.17
C GLU A 337 -19.07 1.08 24.49
N GLN A 338 -19.15 2.37 24.82
CA GLN A 338 -19.99 3.33 24.09
C GLN A 338 -19.59 3.43 22.62
N ALA A 339 -18.28 3.51 22.32
CA ALA A 339 -17.82 3.50 20.94
C ALA A 339 -18.24 2.20 20.21
N ARG A 340 -18.17 1.05 20.90
CA ARG A 340 -18.64 -0.23 20.38
C ARG A 340 -20.16 -0.26 20.15
N LEU A 341 -20.96 0.20 21.11
CA LEU A 341 -22.42 0.27 20.96
C LEU A 341 -22.81 1.22 19.84
N ASN A 342 -22.14 2.35 19.69
CA ASN A 342 -22.37 3.27 18.57
C ASN A 342 -22.10 2.62 17.21
N MET A 343 -21.01 1.84 17.08
CA MET A 343 -20.76 1.08 15.85
C MET A 343 -21.86 0.04 15.57
N VAL A 344 -22.35 -0.65 16.60
CA VAL A 344 -23.46 -1.62 16.46
C VAL A 344 -24.75 -0.89 16.08
N ARG A 345 -25.06 0.23 16.74
CA ARG A 345 -26.22 1.07 16.47
C ARG A 345 -26.23 1.57 15.03
N GLU A 346 -25.13 2.15 14.55
CA GLU A 346 -25.01 2.61 13.16
C GLU A 346 -25.27 1.48 12.16
N ARG A 347 -24.75 0.28 12.43
CA ARG A 347 -24.99 -0.90 11.59
C ARG A 347 -26.46 -1.31 11.57
N ILE A 348 -27.12 -1.36 12.73
CA ILE A 348 -28.54 -1.71 12.81
C ILE A 348 -29.38 -0.64 12.11
N LEU A 349 -29.09 0.65 12.31
CA LEU A 349 -29.76 1.75 11.62
C LEU A 349 -29.60 1.68 10.09
N ALA A 350 -28.41 1.31 9.59
CA ALA A 350 -28.19 1.08 8.17
C ALA A 350 -29.06 -0.09 7.65
N ARG A 351 -29.13 -1.20 8.40
CA ARG A 351 -30.02 -2.34 8.07
C ARG A 351 -31.49 -1.93 8.10
N LEU A 352 -31.90 -1.15 9.10
CA LEU A 352 -33.25 -0.64 9.26
C LEU A 352 -33.65 0.21 8.04
N GLY A 353 -32.76 1.08 7.56
CA GLY A 353 -32.99 1.87 6.34
C GLY A 353 -33.24 0.99 5.10
N ILE A 354 -32.48 -0.10 4.94
CA ILE A 354 -32.65 -1.03 3.81
C ILE A 354 -33.97 -1.83 3.92
N VAL A 355 -34.29 -2.31 5.13
CA VAL A 355 -35.51 -3.08 5.37
C VAL A 355 -36.75 -2.18 5.29
N SER A 356 -36.64 -0.90 5.68
CA SER A 356 -37.69 0.13 5.46
C SER A 356 -38.08 0.22 3.99
N LYS A 357 -37.10 0.34 3.09
CA LYS A 357 -37.37 0.36 1.64
C LYS A 357 -38.03 -0.91 1.13
N THR A 358 -37.65 -2.07 1.70
CA THR A 358 -38.28 -3.36 1.36
C THR A 358 -39.76 -3.35 1.80
N ARG A 359 -40.06 -2.79 2.97
CA ARG A 359 -41.41 -2.64 3.48
C ARG A 359 -42.24 -1.63 2.70
N GLU A 360 -41.69 -0.47 2.38
CA GLU A 360 -42.33 0.54 1.53
C GLU A 360 -42.73 -0.06 0.18
N THR A 361 -41.83 -0.84 -0.44
CA THR A 361 -42.13 -1.55 -1.70
C THR A 361 -43.24 -2.57 -1.51
N LEU A 362 -43.24 -3.31 -0.39
CA LEU A 362 -44.31 -4.25 -0.06
C LEU A 362 -45.66 -3.56 0.15
N ASP A 363 -45.67 -2.41 0.83
CA ASP A 363 -46.88 -1.63 1.07
C ASP A 363 -47.45 -1.04 -0.23
N VAL A 364 -46.59 -0.59 -1.15
CA VAL A 364 -47.01 -0.18 -2.50
C VAL A 364 -47.70 -1.34 -3.25
N LEU A 365 -47.16 -2.55 -3.19
CA LEU A 365 -47.75 -3.73 -3.82
C LEU A 365 -49.10 -4.11 -3.20
N ARG A 366 -49.23 -3.99 -1.87
CA ARG A 366 -50.48 -4.21 -1.14
C ARG A 366 -51.52 -3.14 -1.46
N ALA A 367 -51.11 -1.89 -1.59
CA ALA A 367 -51.99 -0.79 -2.00
C ALA A 367 -52.53 -1.02 -3.42
N ILE A 368 -51.69 -1.43 -4.37
CA ILE A 368 -52.14 -1.80 -5.73
C ILE A 368 -53.15 -2.95 -5.67
N GLN A 369 -52.88 -3.98 -4.85
CA GLN A 369 -53.80 -5.10 -4.65
C GLN A 369 -55.16 -4.64 -4.09
N ALA A 370 -55.16 -3.72 -3.13
CA ALA A 370 -56.38 -3.20 -2.51
C ALA A 370 -57.17 -2.28 -3.45
N ASP A 371 -56.51 -1.34 -4.12
CA ASP A 371 -57.14 -0.35 -5.02
C ASP A 371 -57.84 -1.03 -6.19
N LEU A 372 -57.21 -2.06 -6.77
CA LEU A 372 -57.78 -2.86 -7.85
C LEU A 372 -58.95 -3.75 -7.41
N GLY A 373 -59.08 -4.01 -6.11
CA GLY A 373 -60.23 -4.68 -5.50
C GLY A 373 -61.38 -3.74 -5.15
N SER A 374 -61.19 -2.42 -5.26
CA SER A 374 -62.19 -1.40 -4.92
C SER A 374 -63.08 -1.03 -6.12
N ALA A 375 -64.23 -0.40 -5.85
CA ALA A 375 -65.18 0.05 -6.88
C ALA A 375 -64.65 1.23 -7.72
N ALA A 376 -63.69 2.02 -7.19
CA ALA A 376 -63.08 3.15 -7.87
C ALA A 376 -61.66 2.77 -8.33
N ARG A 377 -61.55 2.22 -9.55
CA ARG A 377 -60.27 1.69 -10.05
C ARG A 377 -59.35 2.80 -10.57
N PRO A 378 -58.05 2.77 -10.22
CA PRO A 378 -57.08 3.66 -10.84
C PRO A 378 -56.89 3.33 -12.33
N PRO A 379 -56.60 4.32 -13.19
CA PRO A 379 -56.30 4.11 -14.60
C PRO A 379 -55.12 3.15 -14.83
N ALA A 380 -55.12 2.42 -15.94
CA ALA A 380 -54.04 1.46 -16.28
C ALA A 380 -52.63 2.11 -16.31
N ALA A 381 -52.54 3.38 -16.71
CA ALA A 381 -51.30 4.14 -16.70
C ALA A 381 -50.75 4.39 -15.28
N ASP A 382 -51.62 4.69 -14.31
CA ASP A 382 -51.22 4.88 -12.91
C ASP A 382 -50.71 3.57 -12.30
N VAL A 383 -51.46 2.48 -12.50
CA VAL A 383 -51.05 1.13 -12.06
C VAL A 383 -49.71 0.74 -12.69
N SER A 384 -49.52 0.99 -13.99
CA SER A 384 -48.25 0.72 -14.67
C SER A 384 -47.10 1.56 -14.11
N ALA A 385 -47.34 2.84 -13.81
CA ALA A 385 -46.35 3.73 -13.20
C ALA A 385 -45.95 3.24 -11.80
N ARG A 386 -46.92 2.87 -10.97
CA ARG A 386 -46.69 2.33 -9.61
C ARG A 386 -45.97 0.99 -9.62
N LEU A 387 -46.31 0.07 -10.54
CA LEU A 387 -45.60 -1.20 -10.73
C LEU A 387 -44.16 -1.00 -11.22
N ASN A 388 -43.95 -0.04 -12.14
CA ASN A 388 -42.61 0.35 -12.58
C ASN A 388 -41.78 0.95 -11.46
N ALA A 389 -42.37 1.84 -10.65
CA ALA A 389 -41.72 2.42 -9.48
C ALA A 389 -41.33 1.35 -8.45
N ALA A 390 -42.24 0.40 -8.18
CA ALA A 390 -41.95 -0.75 -7.32
C ALA A 390 -40.78 -1.58 -7.85
N LEU A 391 -40.74 -1.87 -9.17
CA LEU A 391 -39.60 -2.58 -9.79
C LEU A 391 -38.28 -1.78 -9.72
N ALA A 392 -38.35 -0.46 -9.88
CA ALA A 392 -37.19 0.42 -9.82
C ALA A 392 -36.57 0.51 -8.42
N ALA A 393 -37.34 0.20 -7.36
CA ALA A 393 -36.86 0.18 -5.98
C ALA A 393 -36.04 -1.08 -5.63
N PHE A 394 -36.14 -2.18 -6.39
CA PHE A 394 -35.48 -3.47 -6.06
C PHE A 394 -33.96 -3.38 -5.91
N PRO A 395 -33.23 -2.62 -6.76
CA PRO A 395 -31.82 -2.38 -6.55
C PRO A 395 -31.52 -1.75 -5.19
N GLU A 396 -32.39 -0.88 -4.66
CA GLU A 396 -32.13 -0.11 -3.43
C GLU A 396 -32.10 -0.96 -2.16
N PHE A 397 -32.69 -2.15 -2.17
CA PHE A 397 -32.70 -3.09 -1.03
C PHE A 397 -32.05 -4.46 -1.32
N ASP A 398 -31.02 -4.49 -2.18
CA ASP A 398 -30.24 -5.68 -2.52
C ASP A 398 -30.98 -6.77 -3.30
N ALA A 399 -32.14 -6.47 -3.90
CA ALA A 399 -32.92 -7.41 -4.71
C ALA A 399 -32.50 -7.47 -6.19
N SER A 400 -31.28 -7.04 -6.53
CA SER A 400 -30.74 -7.02 -7.89
C SER A 400 -29.49 -7.88 -8.04
N LEU A 401 -29.44 -8.71 -9.09
CA LEU A 401 -28.26 -9.51 -9.42
C LEU A 401 -27.05 -8.63 -9.78
N ARG A 402 -27.27 -7.49 -10.42
CA ARG A 402 -26.21 -6.55 -10.77
C ARG A 402 -25.52 -6.06 -9.50
N ARG A 403 -26.28 -5.57 -8.52
CA ARG A 403 -25.76 -5.12 -7.22
C ARG A 403 -25.05 -6.25 -6.48
N TYR A 404 -25.60 -7.47 -6.53
CA TYR A 404 -25.00 -8.62 -5.85
C TYR A 404 -23.63 -9.06 -6.43
N PHE A 405 -23.44 -9.01 -7.75
CA PHE A 405 -22.18 -9.48 -8.36
C PHE A 405 -21.17 -8.38 -8.67
N ILE A 406 -21.64 -7.17 -9.00
CA ILE A 406 -20.81 -6.08 -9.55
C ILE A 406 -20.79 -4.86 -8.61
N GLY A 407 -21.75 -4.75 -7.69
CA GLY A 407 -21.99 -3.54 -6.90
C GLY A 407 -22.58 -2.39 -7.75
N ASP A 408 -22.72 -1.24 -7.11
CA ASP A 408 -23.22 0.01 -7.72
C ASP A 408 -22.08 0.94 -8.15
N LEU A 409 -20.87 0.41 -8.28
CA LEU A 409 -19.68 1.14 -8.67
C LEU A 409 -19.80 1.71 -10.11
N PRO A 410 -19.44 2.99 -10.34
CA PRO A 410 -19.38 3.57 -11.66
C PRO A 410 -18.11 3.11 -12.40
N TRP A 411 -18.07 1.85 -12.82
CA TRP A 411 -16.92 1.24 -13.50
C TRP A 411 -16.48 1.98 -14.76
N SER A 412 -17.39 2.73 -15.40
CA SER A 412 -17.09 3.59 -16.54
C SER A 412 -16.07 4.69 -16.23
N HIS A 413 -16.03 5.20 -14.98
CA HIS A 413 -15.05 6.20 -14.53
C HIS A 413 -13.62 5.64 -14.55
N TRP A 414 -13.47 4.34 -14.34
CA TRP A 414 -12.18 3.68 -14.18
C TRP A 414 -11.76 2.84 -15.38
N ALA A 415 -12.68 2.42 -16.24
CA ALA A 415 -12.37 1.50 -17.34
C ALA A 415 -11.19 1.98 -18.20
N ARG A 416 -11.23 3.23 -18.66
CA ARG A 416 -10.17 3.79 -19.53
C ARG A 416 -8.85 4.04 -18.79
N PRO A 417 -8.84 4.69 -17.60
CA PRO A 417 -7.62 4.81 -16.80
C PRO A 417 -6.99 3.46 -16.46
N LEU A 418 -7.78 2.50 -15.99
CA LEU A 418 -7.29 1.17 -15.63
C LEU A 418 -6.67 0.47 -16.83
N LEU A 419 -7.33 0.46 -17.99
CA LEU A 419 -6.77 -0.19 -19.19
C LEU A 419 -5.40 0.37 -19.58
N ASN A 420 -5.25 1.69 -19.59
CA ASN A 420 -3.98 2.34 -19.97
C ASN A 420 -2.88 2.10 -18.92
N TRP A 421 -3.23 2.17 -17.63
CA TRP A 421 -2.29 1.87 -16.56
C TRP A 421 -1.91 0.40 -16.52
N MET A 422 -2.84 -0.53 -16.76
CA MET A 422 -2.55 -1.96 -16.78
C MET A 422 -1.49 -2.33 -17.82
N VAL A 423 -1.46 -1.66 -18.97
CA VAL A 423 -0.38 -1.82 -19.96
C VAL A 423 0.96 -1.41 -19.36
N LEU A 424 1.05 -0.24 -18.72
CA LEU A 424 2.28 0.22 -18.06
C LEU A 424 2.70 -0.72 -16.93
N ILE A 425 1.77 -1.13 -16.06
CA ILE A 425 2.00 -2.03 -14.92
C ILE A 425 2.58 -3.36 -15.40
N VAL A 426 1.94 -3.98 -16.41
CA VAL A 426 2.38 -5.27 -16.96
C VAL A 426 3.77 -5.14 -17.60
N LEU A 427 4.01 -4.10 -18.39
CA LEU A 427 5.33 -3.87 -19.01
C LEU A 427 6.42 -3.67 -17.95
N THR A 428 6.19 -2.81 -16.96
CA THR A 428 7.15 -2.53 -15.88
C THR A 428 7.48 -3.81 -15.11
N TYR A 429 6.48 -4.61 -14.76
CA TYR A 429 6.71 -5.86 -14.03
C TYR A 429 7.37 -6.95 -14.88
N ILE A 430 7.08 -7.02 -16.17
CA ILE A 430 7.81 -7.90 -17.08
C ILE A 430 9.29 -7.47 -17.14
N ILE A 431 9.57 -6.18 -17.24
CA ILE A 431 10.94 -5.64 -17.22
C ILE A 431 11.63 -6.03 -15.91
N LEU A 432 11.03 -5.77 -14.75
CA LEU A 432 11.63 -6.09 -13.45
C LEU A 432 11.85 -7.59 -13.26
N MET A 433 10.90 -8.43 -13.67
CA MET A 433 11.03 -9.88 -13.59
C MET A 433 12.17 -10.38 -14.49
N THR A 434 12.12 -10.06 -15.78
CA THR A 434 13.13 -10.50 -16.76
C THR A 434 14.51 -9.95 -16.43
N PHE A 435 14.60 -8.70 -15.97
CA PHE A 435 15.84 -8.11 -15.48
C PHE A 435 16.47 -8.95 -14.35
N ASN A 436 15.67 -9.33 -13.34
CA ASN A 436 16.15 -10.18 -12.25
C ASN A 436 16.61 -11.58 -12.72
N ILE A 437 15.94 -12.16 -13.72
CA ILE A 437 16.38 -13.44 -14.32
C ILE A 437 17.75 -13.28 -14.99
N LEU A 438 17.93 -12.20 -15.76
CA LEU A 438 19.14 -11.98 -16.56
C LEU A 438 20.37 -11.64 -15.70
N ILE A 439 20.20 -10.87 -14.63
CA ILE A 439 21.30 -10.52 -13.72
C ILE A 439 21.65 -11.66 -12.75
N PHE A 440 20.71 -12.58 -12.49
CA PHE A 440 20.86 -13.61 -11.47
C PHE A 440 22.13 -14.43 -11.66
N ARG A 441 22.44 -14.86 -12.90
CA ARG A 441 23.63 -15.67 -13.15
C ARG A 441 24.93 -14.93 -12.84
N GLN A 442 25.02 -13.67 -13.24
CA GLN A 442 26.18 -12.83 -12.93
C GLN A 442 26.38 -12.73 -11.42
N TRP A 443 25.31 -12.59 -10.65
CA TRP A 443 25.40 -12.36 -9.21
C TRP A 443 25.56 -13.63 -8.39
N ALA A 444 24.79 -14.67 -8.68
CA ALA A 444 24.81 -15.91 -7.92
C ALA A 444 26.02 -16.79 -8.26
N TYR A 445 26.42 -16.88 -9.54
CA TYR A 445 27.46 -17.81 -9.98
C TYR A 445 28.82 -17.13 -10.15
N ASN A 446 28.88 -15.98 -10.83
CA ASN A 446 30.15 -15.30 -11.09
C ASN A 446 30.64 -14.50 -9.89
N GLU A 447 29.73 -13.80 -9.19
CA GLU A 447 30.06 -12.94 -8.05
C GLU A 447 29.74 -13.56 -6.68
N LYS A 448 29.07 -14.72 -6.66
CA LYS A 448 28.75 -15.51 -5.45
C LYS A 448 28.11 -14.70 -4.32
N LEU A 449 27.08 -13.91 -4.65
CA LEU A 449 26.28 -13.23 -3.65
C LEU A 449 25.60 -14.21 -2.68
N ILE A 450 25.39 -13.74 -1.46
CA ILE A 450 24.98 -14.57 -0.32
C ILE A 450 23.45 -14.66 -0.18
N TYR A 451 22.70 -13.63 -0.58
CA TYR A 451 21.24 -13.55 -0.44
C TYR A 451 20.72 -13.84 1.00
N PRO A 452 21.09 -13.02 2.00
CA PRO A 452 20.74 -13.28 3.40
C PRO A 452 19.23 -13.41 3.66
N LEU A 453 18.40 -12.66 2.91
CA LEU A 453 16.94 -12.69 3.05
C LEU A 453 16.31 -13.95 2.43
N ALA A 454 16.96 -14.59 1.44
CA ALA A 454 16.57 -15.90 0.93
C ALA A 454 16.91 -17.02 1.92
N GLN A 455 18.03 -16.92 2.63
CA GLN A 455 18.44 -17.93 3.62
C GLN A 455 17.48 -18.03 4.80
N LEU A 456 16.86 -16.92 5.23
CA LEU A 456 15.96 -16.92 6.38
C LEU A 456 14.76 -17.88 6.23
N PRO A 457 13.92 -17.79 5.19
CA PRO A 457 12.81 -18.74 4.99
C PRO A 457 13.30 -20.18 4.74
N GLU A 458 14.46 -20.37 4.12
CA GLU A 458 15.05 -21.70 3.95
C GLU A 458 15.39 -22.33 5.30
N LEU A 459 16.05 -21.58 6.19
CA LEU A 459 16.37 -22.03 7.56
C LEU A 459 15.11 -22.33 8.39
N LEU A 460 14.02 -21.59 8.17
CA LEU A 460 12.74 -21.79 8.85
C LEU A 460 11.98 -23.03 8.34
N THR A 461 12.35 -23.57 7.18
CA THR A 461 11.62 -24.66 6.50
C THR A 461 12.42 -25.97 6.45
N ASP A 462 13.74 -25.89 6.29
CA ASP A 462 14.57 -27.05 6.03
C ASP A 462 14.68 -27.95 7.27
N SER A 463 14.13 -29.16 7.14
CA SER A 463 14.09 -30.14 8.23
C SER A 463 15.35 -31.01 8.27
N GLY A 464 16.20 -30.99 7.24
CA GLY A 464 17.43 -31.78 7.11
C GLY A 464 17.25 -33.30 7.03
N ASP A 465 16.24 -33.87 7.70
CA ASP A 465 15.92 -35.30 7.77
C ASP A 465 14.42 -35.53 8.04
N ASP A 466 13.86 -36.61 7.48
CA ASP A 466 12.42 -36.97 7.57
C ASP A 466 12.00 -37.48 8.96
N LYS A 467 12.97 -37.75 9.83
CA LYS A 467 12.74 -38.34 11.15
C LYS A 467 12.02 -37.39 12.12
N HIS A 468 12.26 -36.09 12.03
CA HIS A 468 11.78 -35.12 13.01
C HIS A 468 10.51 -34.39 12.56
N TRP A 469 9.73 -33.86 13.51
CA TRP A 469 8.45 -33.19 13.24
C TRP A 469 8.61 -31.70 12.90
N ILE A 470 9.71 -31.10 13.35
CA ILE A 470 10.03 -29.68 13.16
C ILE A 470 11.52 -29.52 12.78
N PRO A 471 11.87 -28.46 12.02
CA PRO A 471 13.25 -28.14 11.68
C PRO A 471 14.19 -27.98 12.88
N GLU A 472 15.48 -28.20 12.64
CA GLU A 472 16.53 -28.14 13.68
C GLU A 472 16.59 -26.77 14.37
N VAL A 473 16.35 -25.68 13.64
CA VAL A 473 16.41 -24.30 14.17
C VAL A 473 15.52 -24.12 15.41
N TYR A 474 14.28 -24.63 15.37
CA TYR A 474 13.29 -24.50 16.46
C TYR A 474 13.58 -25.41 17.65
N ARG A 475 14.46 -26.41 17.48
CA ARG A 475 14.83 -27.35 18.54
C ARG A 475 15.96 -26.84 19.42
N THR A 476 16.66 -25.79 18.97
CA THR A 476 17.77 -25.22 19.75
C THR A 476 17.25 -24.30 20.86
N GLY A 477 17.76 -24.45 22.08
CA GLY A 477 17.41 -23.54 23.19
C GLY A 477 17.76 -22.07 22.88
N PHE A 478 18.84 -21.84 22.12
CA PHE A 478 19.24 -20.51 21.68
C PHE A 478 18.17 -19.81 20.84
N PHE A 479 17.43 -20.52 19.97
CA PHE A 479 16.32 -19.95 19.22
C PHE A 479 15.26 -19.37 20.17
N TRP A 480 14.83 -20.14 21.17
CA TRP A 480 13.83 -19.69 22.13
C TRP A 480 14.36 -18.57 23.03
N CYS A 481 15.66 -18.56 23.38
CA CYS A 481 16.26 -17.41 24.06
C CYS A 481 16.13 -16.13 23.23
N GLY A 482 16.48 -16.16 21.94
CA GLY A 482 16.31 -14.99 21.07
C GLY A 482 14.85 -14.58 20.88
N PHE A 483 13.95 -15.55 20.74
CA PHE A 483 12.51 -15.33 20.69
C PHE A 483 12.00 -14.63 21.96
N LEU A 484 12.43 -15.08 23.14
CA LEU A 484 12.03 -14.49 24.41
C LEU A 484 12.62 -13.10 24.65
N VAL A 485 13.81 -12.79 24.13
CA VAL A 485 14.39 -11.43 24.25
C VAL A 485 13.53 -10.42 23.50
N SER A 486 13.29 -10.65 22.21
CA SER A 486 12.45 -9.75 21.40
C SER A 486 10.99 -9.80 21.81
N GLY A 487 10.45 -11.02 22.00
CA GLY A 487 9.07 -11.27 22.37
C GLY A 487 8.72 -10.77 23.76
N GLY A 488 9.64 -10.87 24.72
CA GLY A 488 9.45 -10.38 26.09
C GLY A 488 9.47 -8.86 26.15
N ILE A 489 10.46 -8.19 25.53
CA ILE A 489 10.55 -6.72 25.54
C ILE A 489 9.38 -6.09 24.78
N LEU A 490 9.07 -6.59 23.58
CA LEU A 490 7.95 -6.06 22.81
C LEU A 490 6.60 -6.48 23.39
N GLY A 491 6.51 -7.68 23.99
CA GLY A 491 5.32 -8.13 24.70
C GLY A 491 5.04 -7.29 25.94
N TRP A 492 6.07 -6.87 26.68
CA TRP A 492 5.96 -5.89 27.75
C TRP A 492 5.42 -4.56 27.22
N ASN A 493 6.01 -4.03 26.15
CA ASN A 493 5.52 -2.80 25.52
C ASN A 493 4.08 -2.93 25.02
N LEU A 494 3.69 -4.10 24.51
CA LEU A 494 2.32 -4.39 24.11
C LEU A 494 1.38 -4.34 25.32
N LEU A 495 1.76 -4.93 26.46
CA LEU A 495 0.98 -4.86 27.70
C LEU A 495 0.84 -3.41 28.18
N CYS A 496 1.94 -2.64 28.25
CA CYS A 496 1.90 -1.23 28.65
C CYS A 496 0.97 -0.41 27.74
N LYS A 497 1.08 -0.58 26.42
CA LYS A 497 0.27 0.17 25.45
C LYS A 497 -1.17 -0.32 25.39
N SER A 498 -1.44 -1.59 25.67
CA SER A 498 -2.80 -2.14 25.67
C SER A 498 -3.70 -1.48 26.71
N GLY A 499 -3.11 -0.98 27.81
CA GLY A 499 -3.85 -0.41 28.94
C GLY A 499 -4.49 -1.48 29.85
N LEU A 500 -4.18 -2.77 29.64
CA LEU A 500 -4.68 -3.87 30.49
C LEU A 500 -4.13 -3.80 31.91
N VAL A 501 -2.90 -3.29 32.08
CA VAL A 501 -2.26 -3.09 33.38
C VAL A 501 -1.80 -1.63 33.47
N GLN A 502 -2.31 -0.91 34.46
CA GLN A 502 -2.00 0.51 34.68
C GLN A 502 -0.67 0.68 35.42
N GLY A 503 -0.05 1.85 35.27
CA GLY A 503 1.21 2.19 35.93
C GLY A 503 2.47 1.61 35.28
N LEU A 504 2.32 0.77 34.23
CA LEU A 504 3.47 0.22 33.52
C LEU A 504 4.07 1.24 32.54
N THR A 505 5.38 1.41 32.62
CA THR A 505 6.14 2.21 31.66
C THR A 505 6.70 1.32 30.56
N GLN A 506 6.57 1.77 29.32
CA GLN A 506 7.16 1.08 28.18
C GLN A 506 8.69 1.20 28.20
N ILE A 507 9.37 0.18 27.70
CA ILE A 507 10.80 0.21 27.44
C ILE A 507 10.98 0.91 26.09
N SER A 508 11.56 2.11 26.09
CA SER A 508 11.85 2.81 24.84
C SER A 508 12.93 2.08 24.06
N LEU A 509 12.62 1.77 22.80
CA LEU A 509 13.57 1.23 21.83
C LEU A 509 14.03 2.29 20.83
N ASP A 510 13.60 3.55 21.01
CA ASP A 510 14.04 4.69 20.21
C ASP A 510 14.65 5.73 21.16
N ASN A 511 15.99 5.80 21.18
CA ASN A 511 16.72 6.70 22.06
C ASN A 511 17.24 7.90 21.25
N ALA A 512 16.51 9.02 21.28
CA ALA A 512 16.90 10.26 20.62
C ALA A 512 18.05 10.95 21.37
N TRP A 513 19.06 11.43 20.65
CA TRP A 513 20.22 12.08 21.27
C TRP A 513 19.98 13.57 21.52
N ASP A 514 19.01 14.18 20.83
CA ASP A 514 18.71 15.62 20.87
C ASP A 514 18.75 16.25 22.26
N PRO A 515 18.12 15.68 23.32
CA PRO A 515 18.13 16.28 24.66
C PRO A 515 19.53 16.41 25.28
N TYR A 516 20.48 15.60 24.83
CA TYR A 516 21.84 15.52 25.39
C TYR A 516 22.87 16.31 24.58
N ILE A 517 22.59 16.58 23.31
CA ILE A 517 23.55 17.20 22.39
C ILE A 517 23.16 18.62 21.98
N ASN A 518 21.91 19.03 22.20
CA ASN A 518 21.46 20.38 21.88
C ASN A 518 22.26 21.41 22.68
N GLY A 519 22.73 22.48 22.02
CA GLY A 519 23.59 23.50 22.62
C GLY A 519 25.05 23.08 22.85
N THR A 520 25.47 21.89 22.42
CA THR A 520 26.87 21.42 22.52
C THR A 520 27.60 21.54 21.17
N ALA A 521 28.90 21.17 21.15
CA ALA A 521 29.66 21.03 19.89
C ALA A 521 29.05 19.99 18.92
N LEU A 522 28.16 19.12 19.40
CA LEU A 522 27.44 18.12 18.60
C LEU A 522 26.09 18.62 18.10
N SER A 523 25.76 19.90 18.29
CA SER A 523 24.49 20.51 17.84
C SER A 523 24.22 20.33 16.34
N GLY A 524 25.27 20.20 15.52
CA GLY A 524 25.12 20.00 14.08
C GLY A 524 24.37 18.72 13.68
N ILE A 525 24.26 17.70 14.55
CA ILE A 525 23.53 16.44 14.29
C ILE A 525 22.19 16.33 15.03
N VAL A 526 21.74 17.41 15.68
CA VAL A 526 20.39 17.50 16.26
C VAL A 526 19.34 17.25 15.17
N GLY A 527 18.34 16.42 15.48
CA GLY A 527 17.26 15.98 14.60
C GLY A 527 17.53 14.63 13.91
N ALA A 528 18.80 14.28 13.68
CA ALA A 528 19.20 13.07 12.97
C ALA A 528 19.57 11.91 13.91
N ALA A 529 20.19 12.27 15.02
CA ALA A 529 20.99 11.37 15.82
C ALA A 529 20.11 10.62 16.82
N LYS A 530 19.90 9.34 16.57
CA LYS A 530 19.20 8.44 17.48
C LYS A 530 19.74 7.02 17.44
N SER A 531 19.60 6.32 18.56
CA SER A 531 19.92 4.90 18.71
C SER A 531 18.63 4.10 18.81
N ALA A 532 18.16 3.58 17.68
CA ALA A 532 16.95 2.77 17.63
C ALA A 532 17.26 1.26 17.51
N ILE A 533 16.48 0.44 18.21
CA ILE A 533 16.62 -1.03 18.26
C ILE A 533 15.44 -1.69 17.54
N PHE A 534 15.75 -2.36 16.43
CA PHE A 534 14.89 -3.27 15.69
C PHE A 534 15.50 -4.66 15.76
N PHE A 535 14.87 -5.54 16.52
CA PHE A 535 15.36 -6.89 16.78
C PHE A 535 15.54 -7.70 15.49
N THR A 536 14.65 -7.50 14.52
CA THR A 536 14.70 -8.07 13.18
C THR A 536 15.95 -7.63 12.43
N LEU A 537 16.29 -6.34 12.51
CA LEU A 537 17.47 -5.79 11.85
C LEU A 537 18.77 -6.23 12.52
N VAL A 538 18.78 -6.33 13.85
CA VAL A 538 19.89 -6.92 14.62
C VAL A 538 20.14 -8.36 14.16
N GLY A 539 19.07 -9.17 14.08
CA GLY A 539 19.14 -10.56 13.64
C GLY A 539 19.61 -10.73 12.20
N VAL A 540 19.08 -9.93 11.27
CA VAL A 540 19.47 -9.96 9.85
C VAL A 540 20.91 -9.49 9.67
N SER A 541 21.36 -8.48 10.42
CA SER A 541 22.75 -7.99 10.40
C SER A 541 23.77 -9.04 10.86
N PHE A 542 23.37 -9.99 11.70
CA PHE A 542 24.18 -11.15 12.05
C PHE A 542 24.33 -12.14 10.89
N LEU A 543 23.35 -12.24 9.99
CA LEU A 543 23.38 -13.11 8.81
C LEU A 543 24.25 -12.52 7.69
N ILE A 544 24.24 -11.20 7.50
CA ILE A 544 24.98 -10.48 6.45
C ILE A 544 26.51 -10.49 6.71
N PRO A 545 27.38 -10.54 5.67
CA PRO A 545 28.84 -10.45 5.84
C PRO A 545 29.33 -9.28 6.70
N LYS A 546 30.30 -9.55 7.57
CA LYS A 546 30.87 -8.58 8.52
C LYS A 546 31.38 -7.29 7.85
N LYS A 547 31.96 -7.39 6.64
CA LYS A 547 32.46 -6.22 5.88
C LYS A 547 31.32 -5.32 5.39
N ILE A 548 30.19 -5.90 5.01
CA ILE A 548 29.05 -5.14 4.50
C ILE A 548 28.34 -4.46 5.66
N SER A 549 28.02 -5.20 6.72
CA SER A 549 27.37 -4.62 7.92
C SER A 549 28.25 -3.56 8.59
N PHE A 550 29.58 -3.74 8.61
CA PHE A 550 30.52 -2.68 9.04
C PHE A 550 30.30 -1.37 8.27
N SER A 551 30.25 -1.47 6.94
CA SER A 551 30.23 -0.31 6.05
C SER A 551 28.92 0.46 6.15
N LEU A 552 27.79 -0.24 6.35
CA LEU A 552 26.47 0.36 6.48
C LEU A 552 26.39 1.34 7.65
N TRP A 553 26.86 0.96 8.84
CA TRP A 553 26.85 1.86 9.99
C TRP A 553 28.02 2.85 9.94
N PHE A 554 29.20 2.44 9.44
CA PHE A 554 30.37 3.31 9.31
C PHE A 554 30.08 4.54 8.45
N PHE A 555 29.55 4.38 7.23
CA PHE A 555 29.26 5.52 6.36
C PHE A 555 28.13 6.40 6.91
N THR A 556 27.22 5.86 7.71
CA THR A 556 26.20 6.67 8.38
C THR A 556 26.83 7.58 9.43
N LEU A 557 27.76 7.07 10.25
CA LEU A 557 28.53 7.88 11.19
C LEU A 557 29.46 8.86 10.48
N PHE A 558 30.05 8.47 9.35
CA PHE A 558 30.85 9.35 8.51
C PHE A 558 30.02 10.55 8.02
N ALA A 559 28.79 10.33 7.55
CA ALA A 559 27.89 11.41 7.16
C ALA A 559 27.47 12.31 8.34
N MET A 560 27.29 11.75 9.55
CA MET A 560 27.08 12.55 10.76
C MET A 560 28.30 13.44 11.07
N LEU A 561 29.51 12.91 10.92
CA LEU A 561 30.75 13.68 11.08
C LEU A 561 30.88 14.78 10.01
N GLN A 562 30.59 14.47 8.74
CA GLN A 562 30.55 15.47 7.68
C GLN A 562 29.55 16.58 8.00
N GLN A 563 28.37 16.23 8.53
CA GLN A 563 27.37 17.22 8.94
C GLN A 563 27.90 18.14 10.04
N LEU A 564 28.56 17.59 11.07
CA LEU A 564 29.19 18.39 12.12
C LEU A 564 30.23 19.34 11.53
N VAL A 565 31.10 18.85 10.65
CA VAL A 565 32.15 19.68 10.02
C VAL A 565 31.53 20.81 9.19
N VAL A 566 30.50 20.53 8.39
CA VAL A 566 29.82 21.55 7.58
C VAL A 566 29.18 22.62 8.48
N VAL A 567 28.56 22.23 9.60
CA VAL A 567 28.00 23.18 10.59
C VAL A 567 29.11 23.97 11.30
N TRP A 568 30.22 23.33 11.69
CA TRP A 568 31.36 24.00 12.31
C TRP A 568 32.03 25.02 11.37
N LEU A 569 31.97 24.78 10.05
CA LEU A 569 32.42 25.73 9.04
C LEU A 569 31.44 26.90 8.81
N GLY A 570 30.32 26.95 9.55
CA GLY A 570 29.34 28.02 9.50
C GLY A 570 28.23 27.83 8.46
N TYR A 571 28.18 26.68 7.77
CA TYR A 571 27.06 26.36 6.89
C TYR A 571 25.95 25.73 7.73
N GLY A 572 24.85 26.48 7.95
CA GLY A 572 23.69 25.99 8.71
C GLY A 572 23.92 25.85 10.22
N GLN A 573 22.88 25.41 10.94
CA GLN A 573 22.91 25.26 12.40
C GLN A 573 22.81 23.80 12.87
N ASN A 574 22.05 22.98 12.16
CA ASN A 574 21.78 21.58 12.50
C ASN A 574 21.24 20.84 11.26
N GLU A 575 20.76 19.59 11.43
CA GLU A 575 20.26 18.80 10.31
C GLU A 575 19.15 19.50 9.52
N TYR A 576 18.27 20.26 10.19
CA TYR A 576 17.14 20.94 9.54
C TYR A 576 17.57 22.02 8.55
N SER A 577 18.83 22.48 8.63
CA SER A 577 19.42 23.40 7.65
C SER A 577 19.70 22.74 6.29
N PHE A 578 19.64 21.40 6.20
CA PHE A 578 20.00 20.62 5.02
C PHE A 578 18.84 19.72 4.55
N PRO A 579 17.73 20.30 4.07
CA PRO A 579 16.57 19.53 3.65
C PRO A 579 16.88 18.62 2.46
N ALA A 580 16.37 17.39 2.51
CA ALA A 580 16.37 16.47 1.38
C ALA A 580 14.98 15.85 1.23
N GLU A 581 14.53 15.68 0.00
CA GLU A 581 13.23 15.10 -0.33
C GLU A 581 13.33 14.16 -1.53
N PHE A 582 12.31 13.33 -1.70
CA PHE A 582 12.24 12.32 -2.74
C PHE A 582 11.78 12.87 -4.11
N TRP A 583 11.41 14.15 -4.20
CA TRP A 583 10.97 14.78 -5.45
C TRP A 583 12.14 15.26 -6.31
N ILE A 584 12.80 16.33 -5.88
CA ILE A 584 13.84 17.00 -6.68
C ILE A 584 15.02 17.54 -5.86
N THR A 585 14.87 17.68 -4.54
CA THR A 585 15.88 18.35 -3.69
C THR A 585 16.82 17.34 -3.02
N MET A 586 18.12 17.55 -3.18
CA MET A 586 19.19 16.80 -2.50
C MET A 586 19.87 17.74 -1.50
N ASN A 587 20.40 17.17 -0.43
CA ASN A 587 21.42 17.78 0.42
C ASN A 587 22.80 17.14 0.16
N PHE A 588 23.86 17.62 0.82
CA PHE A 588 25.22 17.09 0.64
C PHE A 588 25.31 15.55 0.77
N ARG A 589 24.65 14.96 1.78
CA ARG A 589 24.64 13.51 2.03
C ARG A 589 23.98 12.72 0.90
N THR A 590 22.77 13.14 0.50
CA THR A 590 22.03 12.47 -0.58
C THR A 590 22.66 12.71 -1.96
N ALA A 591 23.30 13.87 -2.17
CA ALA A 591 24.08 14.16 -3.37
C ALA A 591 25.31 13.24 -3.47
N GLU A 592 26.11 13.14 -2.39
CA GLU A 592 27.26 12.24 -2.33
C GLU A 592 26.84 10.79 -2.56
N GLY A 593 25.81 10.32 -1.85
CA GLY A 593 25.26 8.99 -2.05
C GLY A 593 24.70 8.75 -3.45
N GLY A 594 24.11 9.78 -4.07
CA GLY A 594 23.52 9.71 -5.41
C GLY A 594 24.59 9.58 -6.48
N GLY A 595 25.66 10.37 -6.40
CA GLY A 595 26.82 10.25 -7.29
C GLY A 595 27.50 8.89 -7.14
N ALA A 596 27.67 8.44 -5.90
CA ALA A 596 28.19 7.12 -5.60
C ALA A 596 27.30 6.00 -6.17
N LEU A 597 25.97 6.12 -6.05
CA LEU A 597 25.03 5.15 -6.60
C LEU A 597 25.16 5.06 -8.12
N ILE A 598 25.21 6.19 -8.83
CA ILE A 598 25.31 6.20 -10.30
C ILE A 598 26.57 5.48 -10.76
N VAL A 599 27.74 5.77 -10.18
CA VAL A 599 28.99 5.11 -10.54
C VAL A 599 28.95 3.62 -10.21
N PHE A 600 28.57 3.26 -8.98
CA PHE A 600 28.50 1.87 -8.55
C PHE A 600 27.54 1.04 -9.41
N ALA A 601 26.32 1.52 -9.57
CA ALA A 601 25.28 0.81 -10.29
C ALA A 601 25.57 0.75 -11.80
N SER A 602 26.20 1.77 -12.40
CA SER A 602 26.62 1.72 -13.80
C SER A 602 27.66 0.63 -14.04
N VAL A 603 28.65 0.48 -13.14
CA VAL A 603 29.65 -0.59 -13.23
C VAL A 603 28.99 -1.96 -13.08
N VAL A 604 28.08 -2.14 -12.11
CA VAL A 604 27.36 -3.41 -11.91
C VAL A 604 26.46 -3.73 -13.10
N PHE A 605 25.73 -2.74 -13.62
CA PHE A 605 24.86 -2.89 -14.79
C PHE A 605 25.68 -3.25 -16.03
N PHE A 606 26.82 -2.58 -16.25
CA PHE A 606 27.73 -2.87 -17.36
C PHE A 606 28.27 -4.31 -17.30
N LYS A 607 28.58 -4.85 -16.11
CA LYS A 607 28.97 -6.27 -15.95
C LYS A 607 27.87 -7.25 -16.36
N CYS A 608 26.60 -6.85 -16.23
CA CYS A 608 25.46 -7.69 -16.60
C CYS A 608 25.09 -7.64 -18.10
N ARG A 609 25.66 -6.72 -18.88
CA ARG A 609 25.33 -6.49 -20.31
C ARG A 609 25.34 -7.76 -21.17
N LYS A 610 26.27 -8.68 -20.85
CA LYS A 610 26.44 -9.97 -21.54
C LYS A 610 25.14 -10.79 -21.54
N TYR A 611 24.45 -10.81 -20.40
CA TYR A 611 23.18 -11.55 -20.25
C TYR A 611 22.00 -10.72 -20.74
N LEU A 612 21.99 -9.40 -20.49
CA LEU A 612 20.91 -8.52 -20.94
C LEU A 612 20.70 -8.56 -22.45
N LEU A 613 21.80 -8.68 -23.22
CA LEU A 613 21.79 -8.65 -24.69
C LEU A 613 22.07 -10.02 -25.32
N CYS A 614 21.90 -11.11 -24.57
CA CYS A 614 22.19 -12.46 -25.07
C CYS A 614 21.25 -12.92 -26.20
N ALA A 615 20.10 -12.27 -26.38
CA ALA A 615 19.25 -12.46 -27.55
C ALA A 615 19.92 -12.01 -28.85
N LEU A 616 20.66 -10.88 -28.81
CA LEU A 616 21.39 -10.31 -29.95
C LEU A 616 22.76 -10.98 -30.16
N TRP A 617 23.40 -11.41 -29.06
CA TRP A 617 24.67 -12.13 -29.09
C TRP A 617 24.57 -13.51 -28.43
N PRO A 618 24.01 -14.53 -29.12
CA PRO A 618 23.80 -15.86 -28.55
C PRO A 618 25.08 -16.55 -28.07
N GLY A 619 26.23 -16.24 -28.69
CA GLY A 619 27.54 -16.77 -28.29
C GLY A 619 27.90 -16.47 -26.83
N SER A 620 27.30 -15.46 -26.21
CA SER A 620 27.50 -15.12 -24.80
C SER A 620 27.08 -16.24 -23.84
N VAL A 621 26.11 -17.07 -24.22
CA VAL A 621 25.55 -18.13 -23.35
C VAL A 621 25.77 -19.53 -23.93
N ALA A 622 26.58 -19.67 -24.99
CA ALA A 622 26.76 -20.93 -25.71
C ALA A 622 27.31 -22.08 -24.85
N GLU A 623 28.08 -21.77 -23.81
CA GLU A 623 28.67 -22.74 -22.88
C GLU A 623 27.67 -23.28 -21.83
N LEU A 624 26.45 -22.74 -21.77
CA LEU A 624 25.47 -23.10 -20.74
C LEU A 624 24.63 -24.31 -21.15
N ASP A 625 23.94 -24.93 -20.18
CA ASP A 625 22.95 -25.96 -20.49
C ASP A 625 21.83 -25.43 -21.39
N MET A 626 21.30 -26.28 -22.27
CA MET A 626 20.28 -25.92 -23.25
C MET A 626 19.01 -25.33 -22.61
N ALA A 627 18.58 -25.82 -21.45
CA ALA A 627 17.41 -25.26 -20.76
C ALA A 627 17.69 -23.84 -20.27
N GLU A 628 18.91 -23.56 -19.84
CA GLU A 628 19.35 -22.25 -19.39
C GLU A 628 19.55 -21.25 -20.51
N GLN A 629 20.14 -21.69 -21.62
CA GLN A 629 20.24 -20.86 -22.81
C GLN A 629 18.86 -20.39 -23.27
N LYS A 630 17.88 -21.29 -23.32
CA LYS A 630 16.49 -20.96 -23.71
C LYS A 630 15.86 -19.95 -22.76
N GLU A 631 16.00 -20.14 -21.45
CA GLU A 631 15.48 -19.24 -20.42
C GLU A 631 16.07 -17.83 -20.53
N LEU A 632 17.40 -17.71 -20.62
CA LEU A 632 18.08 -16.43 -20.69
C LEU A 632 17.77 -15.70 -22.01
N ARG A 633 17.80 -16.40 -23.15
CA ARG A 633 17.49 -15.79 -24.45
C ARG A 633 16.05 -15.31 -24.54
N PHE A 634 15.09 -16.13 -24.08
CA PHE A 634 13.68 -15.73 -24.03
C PHE A 634 13.48 -14.51 -23.11
N SER A 635 14.10 -14.53 -21.93
CA SER A 635 14.04 -13.41 -20.98
C SER A 635 14.68 -12.14 -21.54
N SER A 636 15.77 -12.26 -22.31
CA SER A 636 16.45 -11.12 -22.97
C SER A 636 15.58 -10.51 -24.06
N VAL A 637 14.94 -11.32 -24.92
CA VAL A 637 13.96 -10.82 -25.92
C VAL A 637 12.81 -10.10 -25.22
N LEU A 638 12.22 -10.73 -24.20
CA LEU A 638 11.08 -10.18 -23.48
C LEU A 638 11.45 -8.89 -22.74
N PHE A 639 12.63 -8.82 -22.13
CA PHE A 639 13.17 -7.61 -21.50
C PHE A 639 13.29 -6.47 -22.51
N MET A 640 13.90 -6.72 -23.67
CA MET A 640 14.10 -5.69 -24.71
C MET A 640 12.77 -5.22 -25.30
N ALA A 641 11.87 -6.15 -25.63
CA ALA A 641 10.55 -5.83 -26.17
C ALA A 641 9.70 -5.04 -25.17
N ALA A 642 9.70 -5.43 -23.90
CA ALA A 642 8.97 -4.72 -22.86
C ALA A 642 9.60 -3.34 -22.57
N SER A 643 10.94 -3.22 -22.60
CA SER A 643 11.66 -1.94 -22.46
C SER A 643 11.27 -0.96 -23.58
N LEU A 644 11.30 -1.42 -24.83
CA LEU A 644 10.90 -0.61 -25.98
C LEU A 644 9.41 -0.25 -25.89
N GLY A 645 8.56 -1.22 -25.58
CA GLY A 645 7.13 -1.01 -25.39
C GLY A 645 6.83 0.03 -24.31
N LEU A 646 7.55 -0.01 -23.18
CA LEU A 646 7.40 0.97 -22.10
C LEU A 646 7.80 2.37 -22.56
N VAL A 647 8.96 2.53 -23.20
CA VAL A 647 9.41 3.84 -23.72
C VAL A 647 8.42 4.40 -24.75
N LEU A 648 7.88 3.56 -25.65
CA LEU A 648 6.85 3.96 -26.60
C LEU A 648 5.54 4.36 -25.91
N CYS A 649 5.12 3.63 -24.86
CA CYS A 649 3.94 3.97 -24.07
C CYS A 649 4.12 5.27 -23.29
N LEU A 650 5.32 5.54 -22.75
CA LEU A 650 5.61 6.81 -22.09
C LEU A 650 5.60 7.97 -23.10
N TRP A 651 6.21 7.79 -24.27
CA TRP A 651 6.28 8.83 -25.29
C TRP A 651 4.93 9.11 -25.97
N ARG A 652 4.26 8.09 -26.50
CA ARG A 652 3.00 8.26 -27.25
C ARG A 652 1.76 8.18 -26.36
N GLY A 653 1.77 7.32 -25.35
CA GLY A 653 0.68 7.18 -24.40
C GLY A 653 0.66 8.35 -23.41
N MET A 654 1.63 8.42 -22.50
CA MET A 654 1.66 9.47 -21.47
C MET A 654 2.11 10.85 -21.97
N ARG A 655 2.58 10.95 -23.22
CA ARG A 655 3.09 12.20 -23.84
C ARG A 655 4.35 12.76 -23.18
N VAL A 656 5.17 11.90 -22.59
CA VAL A 656 6.52 12.27 -22.13
C VAL A 656 7.36 12.63 -23.35
N ASN A 657 8.23 13.63 -23.25
CA ASN A 657 9.22 13.87 -24.31
C ASN A 657 10.13 12.63 -24.49
N LEU A 658 10.38 12.22 -25.74
CA LEU A 658 11.10 10.97 -26.04
C LEU A 658 12.49 10.90 -25.38
N GLY A 659 13.24 12.01 -25.41
CA GLY A 659 14.57 12.07 -24.78
C GLY A 659 14.50 11.83 -23.28
N TYR A 660 13.53 12.43 -22.60
CA TYR A 660 13.30 12.25 -21.17
C TYR A 660 12.74 10.87 -20.82
N ALA A 661 11.93 10.27 -21.69
CA ALA A 661 11.47 8.89 -21.51
C ALA A 661 12.64 7.90 -21.55
N ILE A 662 13.56 8.05 -22.51
CA ILE A 662 14.77 7.21 -22.63
C ILE A 662 15.72 7.46 -21.45
N PHE A 663 16.05 8.73 -21.19
CA PHE A 663 16.93 9.12 -20.07
C PHE A 663 16.38 8.60 -18.74
N GLY A 664 15.11 8.89 -18.46
CA GLY A 664 14.42 8.43 -17.27
C GLY A 664 14.46 6.93 -17.11
N TYR A 665 14.11 6.19 -18.17
CA TYR A 665 14.16 4.72 -18.17
C TYR A 665 15.57 4.17 -17.83
N ILE A 666 16.62 4.69 -18.48
CA ILE A 666 18.00 4.24 -18.23
C ILE A 666 18.41 4.49 -16.77
N ILE A 667 18.18 5.72 -16.27
CA ILE A 667 18.51 6.06 -14.88
C ILE A 667 17.74 5.20 -13.89
N MET A 668 16.46 4.91 -14.15
CA MET A 668 15.65 4.04 -13.31
C MET A 668 16.19 2.61 -13.28
N MET A 669 16.65 2.07 -14.41
CA MET A 669 17.29 0.74 -14.45
C MET A 669 18.62 0.72 -13.69
N ILE A 670 19.42 1.78 -13.79
CA ILE A 670 20.67 1.92 -13.01
C ILE A 670 20.36 1.94 -11.52
N ILE A 671 19.45 2.83 -11.06
CA ILE A 671 19.06 2.92 -9.65
C ILE A 671 18.49 1.58 -9.15
N THR A 672 17.62 0.94 -9.95
CA THR A 672 17.06 -0.38 -9.64
C THR A 672 18.15 -1.42 -9.45
N THR A 673 19.20 -1.41 -10.27
CA THR A 673 20.35 -2.34 -10.14
C THR A 673 21.05 -2.15 -8.79
N GLY A 674 21.32 -0.90 -8.40
CA GLY A 674 21.93 -0.59 -7.11
C GLY A 674 21.06 -1.00 -5.93
N LEU A 675 19.75 -0.78 -6.01
CA LEU A 675 18.77 -1.20 -5.01
C LEU A 675 18.74 -2.73 -4.86
N VAL A 676 18.50 -3.47 -5.94
CA VAL A 676 18.41 -4.93 -5.88
C VAL A 676 19.71 -5.47 -5.32
N ARG A 677 20.86 -4.95 -5.75
CA ARG A 677 22.18 -5.33 -5.23
C ARG A 677 22.32 -5.08 -3.73
N ALA A 678 21.91 -3.91 -3.24
CA ALA A 678 21.99 -3.55 -1.83
C ALA A 678 21.18 -4.51 -0.94
N VAL A 679 20.03 -4.97 -1.40
CA VAL A 679 19.17 -5.90 -0.65
C VAL A 679 19.67 -7.35 -0.78
N THR A 680 20.03 -7.81 -1.97
CA THR A 680 20.48 -9.21 -2.18
C THR A 680 21.86 -9.48 -1.56
N GLU A 681 22.76 -8.50 -1.58
CA GLU A 681 24.09 -8.63 -1.01
C GLU A 681 24.12 -8.20 0.46
N GLY A 682 23.47 -7.08 0.78
CA GLY A 682 23.53 -6.43 2.08
C GLY A 682 22.36 -6.72 3.01
N GLY A 683 21.35 -7.51 2.61
CA GLY A 683 20.21 -7.91 3.44
C GLY A 683 19.42 -6.73 4.04
N ILE A 684 19.44 -5.58 3.38
CA ILE A 684 18.82 -4.35 3.88
C ILE A 684 17.30 -4.49 3.82
N LEU A 685 16.64 -4.23 4.96
CA LEU A 685 15.20 -4.44 5.11
C LEU A 685 14.36 -3.33 4.49
N GLY A 686 14.84 -2.09 4.48
CA GLY A 686 14.09 -0.95 3.98
C GLY A 686 14.99 -0.03 3.17
N TYR A 687 14.58 0.25 1.94
CA TYR A 687 15.30 1.15 1.06
C TYR A 687 14.35 2.21 0.50
N LYS A 688 14.59 3.47 0.88
CA LYS A 688 13.97 4.64 0.24
C LYS A 688 15.07 5.38 -0.51
N ALA A 689 14.95 5.56 -1.82
CA ALA A 689 15.90 6.42 -2.52
C ALA A 689 15.41 7.87 -2.49
N TYR A 690 16.08 8.73 -1.73
CA TYR A 690 15.94 10.19 -1.91
C TYR A 690 16.84 10.67 -3.05
N PHE A 691 16.69 10.00 -4.19
CA PHE A 691 17.47 10.23 -5.40
C PHE A 691 16.76 9.60 -6.60
N GLY A 692 16.62 10.36 -7.67
CA GLY A 692 15.97 9.95 -8.91
C GLY A 692 16.42 10.80 -10.11
N PRO A 693 15.85 10.53 -11.30
CA PRO A 693 16.21 11.24 -12.53
C PRO A 693 15.98 12.76 -12.42
N PHE A 694 14.95 13.19 -11.68
CA PHE A 694 14.63 14.61 -11.52
C PHE A 694 15.62 15.35 -10.63
N HIS A 695 16.21 14.69 -9.63
CA HIS A 695 17.29 15.27 -8.83
C HIS A 695 18.53 15.52 -9.69
N ILE A 696 18.87 14.59 -10.60
CA ILE A 696 19.99 14.78 -11.52
C ILE A 696 19.75 16.01 -12.38
N ILE A 697 18.56 16.14 -12.97
CA ILE A 697 18.23 17.30 -13.82
C ILE A 697 18.29 18.60 -13.01
N ARG A 698 17.65 18.65 -11.84
CA ARG A 698 17.66 19.85 -10.98
C ARG A 698 19.09 20.29 -10.67
N HIS A 699 19.89 19.40 -10.09
CA HIS A 699 21.17 19.78 -9.48
C HIS A 699 22.30 19.93 -10.49
N LEU A 700 22.24 19.25 -11.64
CA LEU A 700 23.24 19.44 -12.69
C LEU A 700 22.89 20.60 -13.63
N PHE A 701 21.63 20.74 -14.01
CA PHE A 701 21.23 21.64 -15.10
C PHE A 701 20.23 22.72 -14.71
N GLY A 702 19.35 22.48 -13.74
CA GLY A 702 18.22 23.36 -13.44
C GLY A 702 17.04 23.15 -14.39
N PHE A 703 15.87 23.65 -14.01
CA PHE A 703 14.61 23.55 -14.77
C PHE A 703 14.27 24.82 -15.57
N ASP A 704 15.14 25.83 -15.53
CA ASP A 704 15.00 27.16 -16.14
C ASP A 704 15.23 27.19 -17.66
N LYS A 705 15.77 26.12 -18.24
CA LYS A 705 16.11 26.06 -19.68
C LYS A 705 14.96 25.48 -20.48
N ALA A 706 14.80 25.94 -21.72
CA ALA A 706 13.75 25.46 -22.62
C ALA A 706 13.76 23.93 -22.79
N TRP A 707 14.95 23.31 -22.83
CA TRP A 707 15.08 21.86 -22.96
C TRP A 707 14.89 21.11 -21.64
N THR A 708 15.05 21.74 -20.47
CA THR A 708 14.79 21.13 -19.14
C THR A 708 13.46 21.53 -18.53
N ALA A 709 12.60 22.22 -19.30
CA ALA A 709 11.33 22.72 -18.81
C ALA A 709 10.45 21.61 -18.23
N THR A 710 9.78 21.90 -17.11
CA THR A 710 9.01 20.92 -16.32
C THR A 710 7.97 20.16 -17.14
N HIS A 711 7.31 20.83 -18.09
CA HIS A 711 6.26 20.22 -18.91
C HIS A 711 6.74 19.06 -19.79
N LEU A 712 8.04 19.00 -20.15
CA LEU A 712 8.61 17.93 -20.96
C LEU A 712 8.67 16.59 -20.20
N MET A 713 8.64 16.64 -18.87
CA MET A 713 8.81 15.48 -17.99
C MET A 713 7.74 15.33 -16.92
N ALA A 714 6.79 16.26 -16.79
CA ALA A 714 5.69 16.17 -15.83
C ALA A 714 4.93 14.82 -15.88
N PRO A 715 4.57 14.26 -17.06
CA PRO A 715 3.91 12.95 -17.10
C PRO A 715 4.84 11.81 -16.64
N PHE A 716 6.14 11.95 -16.87
CA PHE A 716 7.13 10.99 -16.40
C PHE A 716 7.26 11.02 -14.88
N LEU A 717 7.08 12.18 -14.24
CA LEU A 717 7.05 12.28 -12.78
C LEU A 717 5.86 11.51 -12.20
N VAL A 718 4.69 11.53 -12.86
CA VAL A 718 3.53 10.72 -12.46
C VAL A 718 3.85 9.22 -12.56
N TYR A 719 4.42 8.76 -13.67
CA TYR A 719 4.83 7.36 -13.82
C TYR A 719 5.88 6.95 -12.77
N TYR A 720 6.92 7.77 -12.60
CA TYR A 720 7.96 7.55 -11.58
C TYR A 720 7.35 7.48 -10.17
N SER A 721 6.35 8.33 -9.89
CA SER A 721 5.65 8.38 -8.60
C SER A 721 4.93 7.10 -8.22
N VAL A 722 4.44 6.35 -9.21
CA VAL A 722 3.66 5.11 -9.02
C VAL A 722 4.52 3.87 -8.80
N PHE A 723 5.74 3.85 -9.33
CA PHE A 723 6.55 2.63 -9.36
C PHE A 723 7.91 2.75 -8.65
N PHE A 724 8.46 3.96 -8.53
CA PHE A 724 9.86 4.16 -8.14
C PHE A 724 10.08 5.23 -7.06
N LEU A 725 9.02 5.89 -6.58
CA LEU A 725 9.13 6.93 -5.54
C LEU A 725 9.34 6.35 -4.15
N ASP A 726 8.45 5.47 -3.69
CA ASP A 726 8.60 4.75 -2.42
C ASP A 726 8.92 3.27 -2.68
N ILE A 727 10.22 2.99 -2.77
CA ILE A 727 10.76 1.67 -3.12
C ILE A 727 11.05 0.79 -1.89
N LYS A 728 10.47 1.09 -0.72
CA LYS A 728 10.65 0.31 0.52
C LYS A 728 10.35 -1.17 0.34
N THR A 729 9.22 -1.49 -0.29
CA THR A 729 8.75 -2.86 -0.59
C THR A 729 8.81 -3.15 -2.09
N PHE A 730 9.78 -2.55 -2.78
CA PHE A 730 9.96 -2.73 -4.21
C PHE A 730 10.11 -4.22 -4.56
N ILE A 731 9.46 -4.63 -5.65
CA ILE A 731 9.30 -6.05 -6.00
C ILE A 731 10.60 -6.70 -6.50
N GLY A 732 11.54 -5.90 -7.05
CA GLY A 732 12.79 -6.39 -7.63
C GLY A 732 13.61 -7.25 -6.66
N PRO A 733 13.97 -6.75 -5.46
CA PRO A 733 14.67 -7.56 -4.46
C PRO A 733 13.93 -8.83 -4.02
N ALA A 734 12.60 -8.76 -3.85
CA ALA A 734 11.80 -9.95 -3.51
C ALA A 734 11.90 -11.02 -4.60
N MET A 735 11.83 -10.62 -5.88
CA MET A 735 12.05 -11.52 -7.02
C MET A 735 13.46 -12.10 -7.04
N ALA A 736 14.50 -11.30 -6.78
CA ALA A 736 15.88 -11.78 -6.76
C ALA A 736 16.09 -12.86 -5.69
N ASN A 737 15.58 -12.64 -4.48
CA ASN A 737 15.61 -13.64 -3.41
C ASN A 737 14.76 -14.87 -3.75
N ALA A 738 13.61 -14.70 -4.40
CA ALA A 738 12.77 -15.81 -4.85
C ALA A 738 13.47 -16.70 -5.91
N ILE A 739 14.19 -16.10 -6.87
CA ILE A 739 14.97 -16.82 -7.87
C ILE A 739 16.13 -17.59 -7.21
N LYS A 740 16.73 -17.02 -6.14
CA LYS A 740 17.74 -17.72 -5.34
C LYS A 740 17.17 -18.97 -4.68
N ILE A 741 16.04 -18.87 -3.99
CA ILE A 741 15.37 -20.03 -3.37
C ILE A 741 15.01 -21.10 -4.42
N ARG A 742 14.54 -20.67 -5.59
CA ARG A 742 14.25 -21.56 -6.73
C ARG A 742 15.51 -22.34 -7.18
N ASP A 743 16.66 -21.66 -7.23
CA ASP A 743 17.95 -22.26 -7.62
C ASP A 743 18.44 -23.26 -6.56
N ASP A 744 18.39 -22.90 -5.28
CA ASP A 744 18.85 -23.75 -4.17
C ASP A 744 18.02 -25.05 -4.03
N TYR A 745 16.71 -24.95 -4.27
CA TYR A 745 15.80 -26.11 -4.26
C TYR A 745 15.61 -26.76 -5.63
N ARG A 746 16.31 -26.28 -6.67
CA ARG A 746 16.26 -26.79 -8.06
C ARG A 746 14.83 -26.93 -8.60
N MET A 747 14.00 -25.92 -8.36
CA MET A 747 12.61 -25.92 -8.81
C MET A 747 12.51 -25.74 -10.34
N ALA A 748 11.43 -26.23 -10.94
CA ALA A 748 11.22 -26.15 -12.39
C ALA A 748 11.06 -24.69 -12.88
N ARG A 749 12.00 -24.22 -13.71
CA ARG A 749 12.14 -22.83 -14.20
C ARG A 749 10.85 -22.26 -14.81
N GLY A 750 10.33 -22.88 -15.88
CA GLY A 750 9.16 -22.35 -16.60
C GLY A 750 7.88 -22.28 -15.75
N ARG A 751 7.62 -23.31 -14.94
CA ARG A 751 6.47 -23.31 -14.02
C ARG A 751 6.61 -22.27 -12.93
N PHE A 752 7.81 -22.10 -12.38
CA PHE A 752 8.09 -21.09 -11.36
C PHE A 752 7.71 -19.69 -11.86
N TYR A 753 8.22 -19.26 -13.02
CA TYR A 753 7.94 -17.92 -13.55
C TYR A 753 6.47 -17.71 -13.89
N LEU A 754 5.80 -18.71 -14.47
CA LEU A 754 4.37 -18.63 -14.74
C LEU A 754 3.56 -18.42 -13.45
N VAL A 755 3.89 -19.16 -12.39
CA VAL A 755 3.21 -19.07 -11.09
C VAL A 755 3.43 -17.69 -10.46
N ILE A 756 4.65 -17.16 -10.50
CA ILE A 756 4.95 -15.81 -9.99
C ILE A 756 4.17 -14.76 -10.76
N PHE A 757 4.17 -14.81 -12.10
CA PHE A 757 3.44 -13.86 -12.92
C PHE A 757 1.92 -13.90 -12.67
N LEU A 758 1.34 -15.10 -12.61
CA LEU A 758 -0.09 -15.26 -12.30
C LEU A 758 -0.42 -14.74 -10.89
N CYS A 759 0.45 -15.01 -9.92
CA CYS A 759 0.28 -14.50 -8.55
C CYS A 759 0.31 -12.98 -8.51
N MET A 760 1.25 -12.35 -9.22
CA MET A 760 1.33 -10.90 -9.33
C MET A 760 0.07 -10.30 -9.97
N ALA A 761 -0.46 -10.92 -11.02
CA ALA A 761 -1.69 -10.48 -11.65
C ALA A 761 -2.89 -10.58 -10.69
N ILE A 762 -3.03 -11.69 -9.97
CA ILE A 762 -4.08 -11.89 -8.96
C ILE A 762 -3.95 -10.86 -7.84
N ALA A 763 -2.75 -10.63 -7.32
CA ALA A 763 -2.48 -9.67 -6.26
C ALA A 763 -2.79 -8.23 -6.68
N ALA A 764 -2.35 -7.81 -7.88
CA ALA A 764 -2.66 -6.49 -8.43
C ALA A 764 -4.17 -6.28 -8.56
N VAL A 765 -4.88 -7.23 -9.17
CA VAL A 765 -6.33 -7.14 -9.36
C VAL A 765 -7.06 -7.12 -8.02
N ALA A 766 -6.72 -8.02 -7.10
CA ALA A 766 -7.33 -8.07 -5.77
C ALA A 766 -7.10 -6.77 -5.00
N ALA A 767 -5.89 -6.21 -5.02
CA ALA A 767 -5.56 -4.97 -4.33
C ALA A 767 -6.26 -3.75 -4.95
N ILE A 768 -6.20 -3.58 -6.27
CA ILE A 768 -6.83 -2.45 -6.98
C ILE A 768 -8.35 -2.48 -6.81
N LEU A 769 -8.98 -3.65 -6.99
CA LEU A 769 -10.43 -3.78 -6.81
C LEU A 769 -10.83 -3.50 -5.36
N SER A 770 -10.10 -4.04 -4.39
CA SER A 770 -10.36 -3.77 -2.97
C SER A 770 -10.25 -2.28 -2.64
N ALA A 771 -9.20 -1.62 -3.15
CA ALA A 771 -8.98 -0.20 -2.95
C ALA A 771 -10.10 0.66 -3.57
N ILE A 772 -10.55 0.36 -4.79
CA ILE A 772 -11.70 1.04 -5.44
C ILE A 772 -12.97 0.83 -4.62
N MET A 773 -13.30 -0.42 -4.28
CA MET A 773 -14.50 -0.73 -3.50
C MET A 773 -14.51 0.00 -2.15
N MET A 774 -13.36 0.06 -1.46
CA MET A 774 -13.21 0.77 -0.19
C MET A 774 -13.35 2.29 -0.35
N ALA A 775 -12.73 2.88 -1.37
CA ALA A 775 -12.81 4.31 -1.64
C ALA A 775 -14.24 4.77 -1.91
N TYR A 776 -15.02 3.98 -2.65
CA TYR A 776 -16.43 4.28 -2.88
C TYR A 776 -17.35 3.88 -1.72
N SER A 777 -16.89 3.10 -0.72
CA SER A 777 -17.70 2.77 0.48
C SER A 777 -17.59 3.87 1.54
N SER A 778 -16.37 4.28 1.90
CA SER A 778 -16.13 5.26 2.97
C SER A 778 -15.67 6.63 2.49
N GLY A 779 -15.40 6.79 1.19
CA GLY A 779 -14.65 7.91 0.66
C GLY A 779 -13.14 7.66 0.73
N ALA A 780 -12.41 8.00 -0.33
CA ALA A 780 -10.96 8.02 -0.33
C ALA A 780 -10.37 9.03 0.69
N ASP A 781 -11.10 10.09 1.05
CA ASP A 781 -10.67 11.05 2.09
C ASP A 781 -10.58 10.41 3.48
N ALA A 782 -11.37 9.36 3.73
CA ALA A 782 -11.37 8.61 4.99
C ALA A 782 -10.35 7.44 4.98
N MET A 783 -9.65 7.21 3.86
CA MET A 783 -8.60 6.19 3.75
C MET A 783 -7.25 6.74 4.25
N SER A 784 -6.14 6.07 3.94
CA SER A 784 -4.82 6.50 4.37
C SER A 784 -4.52 7.95 3.94
N THR A 785 -4.36 8.85 4.92
CA THR A 785 -4.11 10.27 4.69
C THR A 785 -2.88 10.52 3.82
N TRP A 786 -1.81 9.75 4.03
CA TRP A 786 -0.58 9.88 3.24
C TRP A 786 -0.84 9.53 1.76
N PHE A 787 -1.48 8.39 1.48
CA PHE A 787 -1.62 7.91 0.11
C PHE A 787 -2.74 8.59 -0.68
N TYR A 788 -3.92 8.78 -0.08
CA TYR A 788 -5.10 9.28 -0.78
C TYR A 788 -5.24 10.81 -0.81
N THR A 789 -4.47 11.50 0.04
CA THR A 789 -4.51 12.96 0.15
C THR A 789 -3.12 13.57 0.02
N GLY A 790 -2.16 13.19 0.87
CA GLY A 790 -0.83 13.81 0.93
C GLY A 790 -0.02 13.63 -0.35
N LEU A 791 0.15 12.39 -0.82
CA LEU A 791 0.94 12.03 -2.00
C LEU A 791 0.44 12.68 -3.29
N PRO A 792 -0.83 12.51 -3.72
CA PRO A 792 -1.33 13.12 -4.96
C PRO A 792 -1.28 14.64 -4.91
N ARG A 793 -1.68 15.25 -3.79
CA ARG A 793 -1.61 16.69 -3.62
C ARG A 793 -0.17 17.19 -3.75
N ALA A 794 0.76 16.60 -3.00
CA ALA A 794 2.17 16.99 -3.05
C ALA A 794 2.78 16.80 -4.44
N LEU A 795 2.41 15.75 -5.18
CA LEU A 795 2.87 15.54 -6.55
C LEU A 795 2.41 16.65 -7.50
N PHE A 796 1.10 16.91 -7.56
CA PHE A 796 0.56 17.89 -8.50
C PHE A 796 0.93 19.32 -8.12
N GLU A 797 0.97 19.65 -6.82
CA GLU A 797 1.55 20.91 -6.33
C GLU A 797 3.03 21.03 -6.69
N ARG A 798 3.79 19.94 -6.65
CA ARG A 798 5.20 19.95 -7.08
C ARG A 798 5.33 20.25 -8.57
N ILE A 799 4.54 19.60 -9.42
CA ILE A 799 4.51 19.89 -10.87
C ILE A 799 4.12 21.36 -11.12
N ALA A 800 3.10 21.87 -10.43
CA ALA A 800 2.65 23.25 -10.56
C ALA A 800 3.73 24.24 -10.11
N SER A 801 4.31 24.05 -8.93
CA SER A 801 5.37 24.92 -8.38
C SER A 801 6.62 24.93 -9.25
N MET A 802 7.06 23.77 -9.76
CA MET A 802 8.20 23.69 -10.68
C MET A 802 7.92 24.41 -12.02
N SER A 803 6.67 24.37 -12.49
CA SER A 803 6.30 25.04 -13.74
C SER A 803 6.14 26.55 -13.58
N ARG A 804 5.76 27.02 -12.37
CA ARG A 804 5.61 28.44 -12.03
C ARG A 804 6.95 29.10 -11.73
N THR A 805 7.74 28.45 -10.88
CA THR A 805 9.05 28.92 -10.43
C THR A 805 10.06 27.80 -10.66
N PRO A 806 10.62 27.70 -11.88
CA PRO A 806 11.57 26.65 -12.23
C PRO A 806 12.77 26.63 -11.27
N PRO A 807 13.01 25.50 -10.56
CA PRO A 807 14.13 25.43 -9.63
C PRO A 807 15.46 25.45 -10.38
N LEU A 808 16.37 26.30 -9.92
CA LEU A 808 17.72 26.44 -10.45
C LEU A 808 18.64 25.31 -9.99
N ALA A 809 19.75 25.12 -10.71
CA ALA A 809 20.83 24.27 -10.27
C ALA A 809 21.57 24.88 -9.06
N THR A 810 22.07 24.03 -8.18
CA THR A 810 22.88 24.46 -7.03
C THR A 810 24.29 23.93 -7.16
N ASP A 811 25.28 24.83 -7.14
CA ASP A 811 26.67 24.50 -7.39
C ASP A 811 27.28 23.60 -6.30
N MET A 812 26.88 23.81 -5.04
CA MET A 812 27.36 23.04 -3.89
C MET A 812 26.94 21.57 -3.98
N GLU A 813 25.65 21.28 -4.17
CA GLU A 813 25.12 19.93 -4.32
C GLU A 813 25.68 19.24 -5.57
N ARG A 814 25.89 19.99 -6.66
CA ARG A 814 26.58 19.47 -7.85
C ARG A 814 28.01 19.03 -7.52
N GLY A 815 28.74 19.79 -6.73
CA GLY A 815 30.06 19.44 -6.22
C GLY A 815 30.05 18.15 -5.39
N TRP A 816 29.13 18.04 -4.42
CA TRP A 816 28.96 16.83 -3.61
C TRP A 816 28.56 15.60 -4.43
N PHE A 817 27.70 15.78 -5.44
CA PHE A 817 27.31 14.71 -6.36
C PHE A 817 28.51 14.18 -7.16
N ILE A 818 29.28 15.07 -7.79
CA ILE A 818 30.48 14.68 -8.53
C ILE A 818 31.52 14.07 -7.58
N GLY A 819 31.72 14.67 -6.41
CA GLY A 819 32.62 14.20 -5.36
C GLY A 819 32.29 12.79 -4.88
N GLY A 820 31.01 12.49 -4.62
CA GLY A 820 30.56 11.15 -4.25
C GLY A 820 30.77 10.11 -5.35
N GLY A 821 30.58 10.50 -6.62
CA GLY A 821 30.93 9.67 -7.78
C GLY A 821 32.42 9.37 -7.86
N ALA A 822 33.27 10.39 -7.69
CA ALA A 822 34.72 10.25 -7.68
C ALA A 822 35.20 9.37 -6.50
N LEU A 823 34.64 9.58 -5.30
CA LEU A 823 34.91 8.77 -4.12
C LEU A 823 34.54 7.31 -4.35
N MET A 824 33.39 7.04 -4.97
CA MET A 824 32.99 5.68 -5.32
C MET A 824 33.93 5.06 -6.36
N ALA A 825 34.33 5.80 -7.39
CA ALA A 825 35.28 5.31 -8.39
C ALA A 825 36.62 4.94 -7.75
N ALA A 826 37.14 5.82 -6.88
CA ALA A 826 38.35 5.57 -6.09
C ALA A 826 38.18 4.34 -5.19
N LEU A 827 37.05 4.22 -4.48
CA LEU A 827 36.77 3.08 -3.62
C LEU A 827 36.75 1.75 -4.41
N LEU A 828 36.12 1.74 -5.59
CA LEU A 828 36.08 0.56 -6.46
C LEU A 828 37.46 0.20 -7.02
N TYR A 829 38.27 1.19 -7.38
CA TYR A 829 39.61 0.99 -7.90
C TYR A 829 40.57 0.48 -6.81
N PHE A 830 40.69 1.20 -5.68
CA PHE A 830 41.62 0.83 -4.61
C PHE A 830 41.26 -0.47 -3.93
N ARG A 831 39.98 -0.86 -3.89
CA ARG A 831 39.55 -2.15 -3.33
C ARG A 831 40.05 -3.36 -4.12
N GLN A 832 40.55 -3.17 -5.34
CA GLN A 832 41.26 -4.23 -6.08
C GLN A 832 42.61 -4.58 -5.45
N PHE A 833 43.25 -3.61 -4.78
CA PHE A 833 44.57 -3.76 -4.16
C PHE A 833 44.49 -3.83 -2.62
N VAL A 834 43.52 -3.15 -2.01
CA VAL A 834 43.40 -2.96 -0.56
C VAL A 834 42.09 -3.58 -0.06
N PHE A 835 42.17 -4.82 0.40
CA PHE A 835 40.98 -5.64 0.75
C PHE A 835 40.27 -5.25 2.06
N TRP A 836 40.87 -4.36 2.88
CA TRP A 836 40.31 -3.89 4.15
C TRP A 836 39.41 -2.66 4.02
N LEU A 837 39.40 -2.01 2.85
CA LEU A 837 38.55 -0.84 2.60
C LEU A 837 37.05 -1.16 2.79
N PRO A 838 36.25 -0.17 3.25
CA PRO A 838 34.80 -0.32 3.38
C PRO A 838 34.13 -0.79 2.08
N HIS A 839 33.00 -1.47 2.25
CA HIS A 839 32.13 -1.91 1.17
C HIS A 839 31.42 -0.71 0.50
N PRO A 840 31.41 -0.62 -0.84
CA PRO A 840 30.67 0.39 -1.61
C PRO A 840 29.19 0.54 -1.25
N ILE A 841 28.54 -0.57 -0.86
CA ILE A 841 27.13 -0.56 -0.47
C ILE A 841 26.87 0.44 0.67
N GLY A 842 27.81 0.62 1.59
CA GLY A 842 27.63 1.59 2.68
C GLY A 842 27.57 3.03 2.19
N LEU A 843 28.36 3.40 1.17
CA LEU A 843 28.37 4.76 0.62
C LEU A 843 27.09 5.06 -0.18
N ILE A 844 26.60 4.13 -0.99
CA ILE A 844 25.33 4.32 -1.71
C ILE A 844 24.11 4.38 -0.78
N MET A 845 24.22 3.88 0.45
CA MET A 845 23.16 3.96 1.45
C MET A 845 22.98 5.36 2.05
N LEU A 846 23.84 6.32 1.73
CA LEU A 846 23.66 7.71 2.17
C LEU A 846 22.38 8.34 1.63
N ILE A 847 21.90 7.90 0.46
CA ILE A 847 20.62 8.36 -0.12
C ILE A 847 19.39 7.83 0.63
N ASN A 848 19.59 6.83 1.50
CA ASN A 848 18.51 6.16 2.20
C ASN A 848 18.27 6.82 3.57
N PRO A 849 17.21 7.63 3.75
CA PRO A 849 16.95 8.29 5.03
C PRO A 849 16.69 7.27 6.15
N VAL A 850 16.21 6.07 5.83
CA VAL A 850 15.94 5.00 6.81
C VAL A 850 17.22 4.58 7.56
N MET A 851 18.40 4.81 6.98
CA MET A 851 19.68 4.54 7.65
C MET A 851 19.90 5.36 8.92
N LYS A 852 19.28 6.55 9.05
CA LYS A 852 19.32 7.34 10.29
C LYS A 852 18.77 6.57 11.49
N THR A 853 17.81 5.68 11.24
CA THR A 853 17.15 4.86 12.26
C THR A 853 17.77 3.46 12.35
N PHE A 854 18.29 2.92 11.24
CA PHE A 854 18.76 1.54 11.14
C PHE A 854 20.21 1.31 11.59
N TRP A 855 21.08 2.34 11.53
CA TRP A 855 22.52 2.17 11.73
C TRP A 855 22.88 1.50 13.07
N PHE A 856 22.22 1.87 14.17
CA PHE A 856 22.54 1.37 15.50
C PHE A 856 22.21 -0.12 15.65
N SER A 857 21.06 -0.55 15.14
CA SER A 857 20.69 -1.97 15.10
C SER A 857 21.66 -2.80 14.23
N ILE A 858 22.11 -2.23 13.11
CA ILE A 858 23.12 -2.89 12.26
C ILE A 858 24.46 -3.00 12.98
N PHE A 859 24.86 -1.97 13.72
CA PHE A 859 26.04 -1.98 14.57
C PHE A 859 25.95 -3.08 15.65
N LEU A 860 24.81 -3.23 16.34
CA LEU A 860 24.61 -4.29 17.33
C LEU A 860 24.70 -5.70 16.74
N GLY A 861 24.11 -5.93 15.56
CA GLY A 861 24.26 -7.22 14.87
C GLY A 861 25.69 -7.45 14.37
N TRP A 862 26.38 -6.41 13.92
CA TRP A 862 27.77 -6.46 13.50
C TRP A 862 28.71 -6.79 14.65
N ILE A 863 28.58 -6.14 15.81
CA ILE A 863 29.46 -6.39 16.96
C ILE A 863 29.26 -7.81 17.51
N ALA A 864 28.01 -8.29 17.55
CA ALA A 864 27.72 -9.68 17.90
C ALA A 864 28.35 -10.66 16.91
N LYS A 865 28.20 -10.43 15.61
CA LYS A 865 28.86 -11.26 14.58
C LYS A 865 30.37 -11.20 14.70
N ALA A 866 30.93 -10.02 14.96
CA ALA A 866 32.35 -9.79 15.11
C ALA A 866 32.92 -10.57 16.31
N ALA A 867 32.21 -10.57 17.44
CA ALA A 867 32.58 -11.33 18.63
C ALA A 867 32.48 -12.84 18.38
N VAL A 868 31.34 -13.33 17.90
CA VAL A 868 31.12 -14.76 17.66
C VAL A 868 32.09 -15.31 16.61
N SER A 869 32.39 -14.56 15.55
CA SER A 869 33.35 -15.00 14.53
C SER A 869 34.82 -14.92 14.97
N ARG A 870 35.14 -14.09 15.97
CA ARG A 870 36.51 -13.97 16.51
C ARG A 870 36.79 -15.02 17.57
N TYR A 871 35.82 -15.33 18.42
CA TYR A 871 36.01 -16.17 19.61
C TYR A 871 35.30 -17.54 19.52
N GLY A 872 34.35 -17.71 18.60
CA GLY A 872 33.55 -18.93 18.46
C GLY A 872 34.00 -19.82 17.30
N ASN A 873 33.76 -21.12 17.42
CA ASN A 873 33.90 -22.08 16.33
C ASN A 873 32.60 -22.16 15.48
N LYS A 874 32.59 -23.05 14.48
CA LYS A 874 31.43 -23.23 13.58
C LYS A 874 30.15 -23.63 14.31
N ASP A 875 30.24 -24.45 15.34
CA ASP A 875 29.07 -24.92 16.10
C ASP A 875 28.49 -23.81 16.98
N VAL A 876 29.36 -23.03 17.61
CA VAL A 876 28.97 -21.81 18.33
C VAL A 876 28.29 -20.84 17.38
N TYR A 877 28.86 -20.61 16.20
CA TYR A 877 28.22 -19.76 15.19
C TYR A 877 26.83 -20.27 14.79
N SER A 878 26.66 -21.58 14.58
CA SER A 878 25.36 -22.17 14.23
C SER A 878 24.32 -21.97 15.34
N LYS A 879 24.70 -22.17 16.61
CA LYS A 879 23.81 -21.96 17.77
C LYS A 879 23.39 -20.49 17.90
N PHE A 880 24.34 -19.55 17.81
CA PHE A 880 24.04 -18.12 17.83
C PHE A 880 23.20 -17.69 16.64
N ARG A 881 23.44 -18.24 15.45
CA ARG A 881 22.60 -18.01 14.26
C ARG A 881 21.14 -18.37 14.54
N SER A 882 20.88 -19.53 15.14
CA SER A 882 19.50 -19.90 15.55
C SER A 882 18.91 -18.91 16.55
N GLY A 883 19.70 -18.39 17.49
CA GLY A 883 19.26 -17.34 18.41
C GLY A 883 18.87 -16.04 17.73
N PHE A 884 19.66 -15.55 16.77
CA PHE A 884 19.31 -14.36 15.99
C PHE A 884 18.10 -14.59 15.06
N VAL A 885 17.89 -15.82 14.57
CA VAL A 885 16.65 -16.18 13.86
C VAL A 885 15.44 -16.15 14.80
N GLY A 886 15.60 -16.68 16.03
CA GLY A 886 14.57 -16.56 17.07
C GLY A 886 14.24 -15.11 17.42
N LEU A 887 15.25 -14.25 17.46
CA LEU A 887 15.11 -12.80 17.68
C LEU A 887 14.25 -12.12 16.59
N ILE A 888 14.40 -12.52 15.33
CA ILE A 888 13.56 -12.05 14.22
C ILE A 888 12.11 -12.55 14.42
N VAL A 889 11.94 -13.85 14.67
CA VAL A 889 10.62 -14.49 14.80
C VAL A 889 9.82 -13.93 15.98
N GLY A 890 10.48 -13.65 17.12
CA GLY A 890 9.82 -13.08 18.29
C GLY A 890 9.26 -11.68 18.04
N GLU A 891 9.99 -10.81 17.33
CA GLU A 891 9.47 -9.50 16.93
C GLU A 891 8.29 -9.62 15.95
N LEU A 892 8.41 -10.46 14.91
CA LEU A 892 7.31 -10.67 13.95
C LEU A 892 6.04 -11.19 14.66
N PHE A 893 6.19 -12.12 15.61
CA PHE A 893 5.06 -12.65 16.36
C PHE A 893 4.36 -11.58 17.19
N ILE A 894 5.11 -10.74 17.92
CA ILE A 894 4.51 -9.67 18.73
C ILE A 894 3.89 -8.58 17.85
N VAL A 895 4.47 -8.26 16.69
CA VAL A 895 3.86 -7.30 15.76
C VAL A 895 2.49 -7.81 15.27
N LEU A 896 2.37 -9.10 14.93
CA LEU A 896 1.06 -9.69 14.58
C LEU A 896 0.09 -9.62 15.77
N LEU A 897 0.54 -10.00 16.96
CA LEU A 897 -0.28 -9.95 18.16
C LEU A 897 -0.74 -8.53 18.47
N ALA A 898 0.14 -7.54 18.30
CA ALA A 898 -0.19 -6.13 18.48
C ALA A 898 -1.26 -5.66 17.48
N MET A 899 -1.24 -6.12 16.23
CA MET A 899 -2.31 -5.83 15.27
C MET A 899 -3.64 -6.44 15.71
N ILE A 900 -3.65 -7.69 16.17
CA ILE A 900 -4.85 -8.37 16.66
C ILE A 900 -5.41 -7.62 17.88
N VAL A 901 -4.57 -7.34 18.89
CA VAL A 901 -4.99 -6.61 20.09
C VAL A 901 -5.46 -5.20 19.73
N SER A 902 -4.82 -4.52 18.78
CA SER A 902 -5.25 -3.20 18.32
C SER A 902 -6.66 -3.23 17.68
N ILE A 903 -7.00 -4.30 16.94
CA ILE A 903 -8.34 -4.51 16.40
C ILE A 903 -9.35 -4.76 17.52
N VAL A 904 -8.99 -5.61 18.49
CA VAL A 904 -9.85 -5.97 19.64
C VAL A 904 -10.13 -4.77 20.54
N VAL A 905 -9.11 -3.97 20.85
CA VAL A 905 -9.22 -2.76 21.69
C VAL A 905 -9.78 -1.57 20.90
N GLY A 906 -9.84 -1.65 19.57
CA GLY A 906 -10.34 -0.59 18.71
C GLY A 906 -9.42 0.62 18.57
N ARG A 907 -8.13 0.51 18.95
CA ARG A 907 -7.12 1.57 18.82
C ARG A 907 -5.80 1.02 18.30
N ASN A 908 -5.09 1.79 17.48
CA ASN A 908 -3.77 1.41 16.99
C ASN A 908 -2.73 1.55 18.12
N LEU A 909 -2.08 0.45 18.48
CA LEU A 909 -1.05 0.43 19.54
C LEU A 909 0.34 0.86 19.04
N GLY A 910 0.54 1.03 17.72
CA GLY A 910 1.81 1.52 17.18
C GLY A 910 3.01 0.63 17.53
N ILE A 911 2.83 -0.69 17.52
CA ILE A 911 3.91 -1.68 17.58
C ILE A 911 3.97 -2.34 16.20
N ASP A 912 4.85 -1.82 15.36
CA ASP A 912 5.02 -2.27 13.98
C ASP A 912 6.52 -2.35 13.60
N LEU A 913 6.76 -2.73 12.34
CA LEU A 913 8.08 -2.84 11.72
C LEU A 913 8.53 -1.54 11.03
N ASN A 914 7.74 -0.47 11.10
CA ASN A 914 7.99 0.81 10.42
C ASN A 914 8.01 1.98 11.41
N ARG A 915 8.92 1.91 12.40
CA ARG A 915 9.11 2.94 13.43
C ARG A 915 9.97 4.13 12.95
N ASN A 916 9.85 4.50 11.68
CA ASN A 916 10.69 5.52 11.03
C ASN A 916 10.06 6.91 11.07
#